data_AF-A0AAV2ZAU5-F1
#
_entry.id   AF-A0AAV2ZAU5-F1
#
_cell.length_a   1.000
_cell.length_b   1.000
_cell.length_c   1.000
_cell.angle_alpha   90.00
_cell.angle_beta   90.00
_cell.angle_gamma   90.00
#
_symmetry.space_group_name_H-M   'P 1'
#
loop_
_entity.id
_entity.type
_entity.pdbx_description
1 polymer ?
#
loop_
_entity_poly.entity_id
_entity_poly.type
_entity_poly.pdbx_seq_one_letter_code
_entity_poly.pdbx_strand_id
1 'polypeptide(L)'
;MTQPLLTDRSMGAAALSTTARSPLTPQDVTTKLLEIVKSERDVQEYLRVYGAPGVRRTTVIKIGGEVIENELDTLVKSLIFLRDAGLFPIIVHGAGPQMNAELAKAGIEPQYVKGNRVTDKDTLAIAKKIFLKANRRLVDALVAAGAPARPITSGVFEATLKDLNVYKYVGEVTKIWDENIESAIALGEIPVLSCLGESSDGQTLNINADVAARELALTLQPLKTIFINAKGGWIEDDGTKLKDIIMARDFDKMAARDYTGRQGTLLKLNEINALLQGLPATSSVALTSASALSREILSSCSAGTVCTRGSAPASHVRQSKKFRVGLLGARGYVGREVIRLIGQHPHLELACASSRALVGQRVLDIANAPPLNPHTNLPAAINDSKQRLDIAEDLQFCDLGLEQIPTSDIVPDIDVWILALPNGHCEKYANVLASAKKAGSIVIDLSADQRFKDSWVYGLPETPGNRDQLRKATHIANPGCYATGAQLGLLPLLGGKPTVSGSLLDERIPPHVFGVSGYSGAGTGISNANNPRMLADNFMAYKSVGHIHEHEVSHQLGTAVRFMPHVAPFFQGIHLTISAQLKEGTWSEKEIAELFREYYAGEQLVRVQEAIPHVKDNARSHHATLGGFQLDKDTGRLVVISTIDNLLKGAATQAIQNINVALGIDEFTAVSSSTGC
;
A
#
# COMPACT_ATOMS: atom_id res chain seq x y z
N MET A 1 23.76 -33.52 -60.77
CA MET A 1 22.41 -34.01 -60.41
C MET A 1 22.54 -34.85 -59.15
N THR A 2 21.74 -34.49 -58.13
CA THR A 2 21.16 -35.33 -57.05
C THR A 2 22.08 -36.11 -56.07
N GLN A 3 22.04 -35.66 -54.81
CA GLN A 3 22.29 -36.34 -53.51
C GLN A 3 21.56 -37.70 -53.34
N PRO A 4 21.74 -38.51 -52.25
CA PRO A 4 22.37 -38.22 -50.93
C PRO A 4 23.30 -39.33 -50.35
N LEU A 5 24.00 -38.99 -49.26
CA LEU A 5 24.65 -39.91 -48.32
C LEU A 5 23.96 -39.80 -46.95
N LEU A 6 23.61 -40.94 -46.36
CA LEU A 6 23.11 -41.09 -45.00
C LEU A 6 23.89 -42.21 -44.30
N THR A 7 24.12 -42.00 -43.00
CA THR A 7 24.40 -42.98 -41.92
C THR A 7 25.76 -43.67 -41.94
N ASP A 8 26.48 -43.92 -40.84
CA ASP A 8 26.30 -43.68 -39.41
C ASP A 8 27.62 -44.13 -38.75
N ARG A 9 28.23 -43.34 -37.85
CA ARG A 9 29.28 -43.80 -36.93
C ARG A 9 29.28 -42.94 -35.68
N SER A 10 28.72 -43.54 -34.62
CA SER A 10 28.84 -43.11 -33.24
C SER A 10 30.28 -43.26 -32.73
N MET A 11 30.86 -42.16 -32.24
CA MET A 11 31.96 -42.18 -31.28
C MET A 11 31.47 -41.52 -30.00
N GLY A 12 31.51 -42.28 -28.91
CA GLY A 12 31.07 -41.85 -27.59
C GLY A 12 31.95 -40.73 -27.04
N ALA A 13 31.32 -39.60 -26.74
CA ALA A 13 31.85 -38.61 -25.80
C ALA A 13 31.38 -39.00 -24.39
N ALA A 14 32.32 -39.28 -23.50
CA ALA A 14 32.06 -39.43 -22.08
C ALA A 14 31.56 -38.08 -21.54
N ALA A 15 30.24 -37.95 -21.38
CA ALA A 15 29.63 -36.82 -20.72
C ALA A 15 29.97 -36.89 -19.22
N LEU A 16 30.68 -35.88 -18.73
CA LEU A 16 30.74 -35.52 -17.33
C LEU A 16 29.31 -35.25 -16.86
N SER A 17 28.69 -36.25 -16.26
CA SER A 17 27.43 -36.13 -15.52
C SER A 17 27.69 -35.27 -14.29
N THR A 18 27.59 -33.95 -14.45
CA THR A 18 27.23 -33.09 -13.33
C THR A 18 25.80 -33.46 -12.96
N THR A 19 25.63 -34.20 -11.88
CA THR A 19 24.32 -34.45 -11.28
C THR A 19 23.79 -33.12 -10.78
N ALA A 20 23.14 -32.36 -11.65
CA ALA A 20 22.22 -31.31 -11.24
C ALA A 20 21.18 -32.00 -10.36
N ARG A 21 21.20 -31.71 -9.06
CA ARG A 21 20.16 -32.19 -8.13
C ARG A 21 18.82 -31.82 -8.75
N SER A 22 17.93 -32.80 -8.88
CA SER A 22 16.56 -32.57 -9.33
C SER A 22 15.92 -31.47 -8.47
N PRO A 23 15.07 -30.60 -9.05
CA PRO A 23 14.33 -29.62 -8.26
C PRO A 23 13.59 -30.33 -7.13
N LEU A 24 13.65 -29.74 -5.92
CA LEU A 24 12.99 -30.27 -4.73
C LEU A 24 11.53 -30.56 -5.05
N THR A 25 11.04 -31.74 -4.65
CA THR A 25 9.62 -32.05 -4.84
C THR A 25 8.79 -31.14 -3.93
N PRO A 26 7.54 -30.79 -4.31
CA PRO A 26 6.66 -30.03 -3.42
C PRO A 26 6.54 -30.62 -2.02
N GLN A 27 6.61 -31.96 -1.89
CA GLN A 27 6.61 -32.67 -0.61
C GLN A 27 7.86 -32.39 0.25
N ASP A 28 9.05 -32.27 -0.34
CA ASP A 28 10.28 -31.95 0.39
C ASP A 28 10.25 -30.52 0.96
N VAL A 29 9.71 -29.58 0.17
CA VAL A 29 9.53 -28.18 0.56
C VAL A 29 8.48 -28.07 1.67
N THR A 30 7.35 -28.78 1.53
CA THR A 30 6.31 -28.83 2.57
C THR A 30 6.84 -29.43 3.87
N THR A 31 7.62 -30.51 3.82
CA THR A 31 8.17 -31.17 5.02
C THR A 31 9.13 -30.24 5.78
N LYS A 32 10.02 -29.53 5.08
CA LYS A 32 10.94 -28.56 5.71
C LYS A 32 10.23 -27.31 6.22
N LEU A 33 9.15 -26.87 5.58
CA LEU A 33 8.30 -25.77 6.08
C LEU A 33 7.60 -26.18 7.38
N LEU A 34 7.11 -27.42 7.49
CA LEU A 34 6.45 -27.95 8.69
C LEU A 34 7.40 -28.06 9.91
N GLU A 35 8.71 -28.16 9.71
CA GLU A 35 9.69 -28.14 10.81
C GLU A 35 9.82 -26.76 11.48
N ILE A 36 9.45 -25.67 10.79
CA ILE A 36 9.65 -24.29 11.28
C ILE A 36 8.34 -23.58 11.58
N VAL A 37 7.29 -23.85 10.81
CA VAL A 37 5.96 -23.28 11.02
C VAL A 37 5.35 -23.91 12.27
N LYS A 38 5.22 -23.12 13.34
CA LYS A 38 4.68 -23.57 14.63
C LYS A 38 3.19 -23.30 14.79
N SER A 39 2.62 -22.51 13.89
CA SER A 39 1.22 -22.08 13.96
C SER A 39 0.62 -21.89 12.58
N GLU A 40 -0.71 -22.02 12.49
CA GLU A 40 -1.48 -21.69 11.29
C GLU A 40 -1.24 -20.23 10.83
N ARG A 41 -0.91 -19.34 11.78
CA ARG A 41 -0.51 -17.95 11.52
C ARG A 41 0.81 -17.85 10.75
N ASP A 42 1.79 -18.69 11.04
CA ASP A 42 3.08 -18.70 10.31
C ASP A 42 2.89 -19.24 8.88
N VAL A 43 1.95 -20.18 8.67
CA VAL A 43 1.56 -20.64 7.31
C VAL A 43 0.93 -19.50 6.54
N GLN A 44 -0.03 -18.79 7.15
CA GLN A 44 -0.70 -17.66 6.52
C GLN A 44 0.26 -16.51 6.23
N GLU A 45 1.23 -16.25 7.12
CA GLU A 45 2.28 -15.26 6.85
C GLU A 45 3.17 -15.69 5.68
N TYR A 46 3.62 -16.95 5.64
CA TYR A 46 4.37 -17.47 4.50
C TYR A 46 3.56 -17.39 3.20
N LEU A 47 2.26 -17.71 3.22
CA LEU A 47 1.37 -17.59 2.06
C LEU A 47 1.08 -16.13 1.68
N ARG A 48 0.98 -15.23 2.66
CA ARG A 48 0.80 -13.79 2.42
C ARG A 48 2.04 -13.16 1.78
N VAL A 49 3.23 -13.52 2.27
CA VAL A 49 4.51 -12.97 1.79
C VAL A 49 4.98 -13.67 0.51
N TYR A 50 4.72 -14.96 0.36
CA TYR A 50 5.31 -15.80 -0.69
C TYR A 50 4.30 -16.68 -1.45
N GLY A 51 3.01 -16.69 -1.12
CA GLY A 51 1.99 -17.58 -1.71
C GLY A 51 1.37 -17.11 -3.02
N ALA A 52 1.69 -15.90 -3.52
CA ALA A 52 1.15 -15.37 -4.77
C ALA A 52 1.69 -16.11 -6.01
N PRO A 53 0.82 -16.66 -6.90
CA PRO A 53 1.25 -17.25 -8.16
C PRO A 53 1.84 -16.19 -9.12
N GLY A 54 3.00 -16.47 -9.73
CA GLY A 54 3.59 -15.62 -10.77
C GLY A 54 4.52 -14.50 -10.28
N VAL A 55 4.62 -14.25 -8.97
CA VAL A 55 5.59 -13.30 -8.39
C VAL A 55 6.88 -14.05 -8.02
N ARG A 56 8.02 -13.67 -8.60
CA ARG A 56 9.33 -14.24 -8.24
C ARG A 56 9.71 -13.80 -6.82
N ARG A 57 9.96 -14.78 -5.95
CA ARG A 57 10.11 -14.62 -4.49
C ARG A 57 11.53 -14.21 -4.11
N THR A 58 11.88 -12.95 -4.33
CA THR A 58 13.22 -12.41 -4.02
C THR A 58 13.24 -11.67 -2.70
N THR A 59 14.40 -11.67 -2.02
CA THR A 59 14.61 -10.93 -0.78
C THR A 59 16.05 -10.42 -0.75
N VAL A 60 16.22 -9.11 -0.56
CA VAL A 60 17.55 -8.50 -0.45
C VAL A 60 18.07 -8.72 0.97
N ILE A 61 19.23 -9.37 1.09
CA ILE A 61 19.89 -9.69 2.35
C ILE A 61 21.26 -9.02 2.38
N LYS A 62 21.39 -7.99 3.21
CA LYS A 62 22.67 -7.35 3.49
C LYS A 62 23.42 -8.10 4.59
N ILE A 63 24.67 -8.45 4.34
CA ILE A 63 25.52 -9.19 5.29
C ILE A 63 26.70 -8.32 5.74
N GLY A 64 26.87 -8.17 7.05
CA GLY A 64 28.05 -7.53 7.62
C GLY A 64 29.32 -8.38 7.43
N GLY A 65 30.46 -7.75 7.15
CA GLY A 65 31.73 -8.48 6.91
C GLY A 65 32.18 -9.34 8.09
N GLU A 66 31.84 -8.96 9.32
CA GLU A 66 32.10 -9.74 10.54
C GLU A 66 31.41 -11.11 10.53
N VAL A 67 30.20 -11.19 9.97
CA VAL A 67 29.42 -12.43 9.88
C VAL A 67 30.10 -13.41 8.92
N ILE A 68 30.68 -12.90 7.82
CA ILE A 68 31.45 -13.71 6.86
C ILE A 68 32.74 -14.24 7.50
N GLU A 69 33.32 -13.50 8.44
CA GLU A 69 34.55 -13.90 9.12
C GLU A 69 34.30 -14.96 10.18
N ASN A 70 33.27 -14.74 11.01
CA ASN A 70 33.09 -15.43 12.29
C ASN A 70 31.91 -16.42 12.31
N GLU A 71 30.93 -16.27 11.42
CA GLU A 71 29.66 -17.03 11.44
C GLU A 71 29.34 -17.68 10.09
N LEU A 72 30.35 -17.90 9.24
CA LEU A 72 30.16 -18.35 7.85
C LEU A 72 29.37 -19.65 7.74
N ASP A 73 29.67 -20.66 8.55
CA ASP A 73 28.98 -21.96 8.51
C ASP A 73 27.50 -21.83 8.87
N THR A 74 27.19 -21.02 9.89
CA THR A 74 25.82 -20.73 10.32
C THR A 74 25.06 -19.98 9.22
N LEU A 75 25.71 -18.98 8.62
CA LEU A 75 25.15 -18.20 7.52
C LEU A 75 24.83 -19.09 6.30
N VAL A 76 25.77 -19.94 5.89
CA VAL A 76 25.60 -20.87 4.76
C VAL A 76 24.44 -21.82 5.01
N LYS A 77 24.34 -22.42 6.20
CA LYS A 77 23.20 -23.29 6.56
C LYS A 77 21.87 -22.56 6.46
N SER A 78 21.79 -21.33 6.96
CA SER A 78 20.56 -20.52 6.88
C SER A 78 20.20 -20.14 5.45
N LEU A 79 21.17 -19.78 4.61
CA LEU A 79 20.92 -19.44 3.20
C LEU A 79 20.47 -20.65 2.36
N ILE A 80 21.08 -21.82 2.58
CA ILE A 80 20.64 -23.09 1.97
C ILE A 80 19.20 -23.38 2.35
N PHE A 81 18.87 -23.22 3.64
CA PHE A 81 17.52 -23.43 4.12
C PHE A 81 16.49 -22.54 3.40
N LEU A 82 16.79 -21.25 3.20
CA LEU A 82 15.89 -20.34 2.48
C LEU A 82 15.68 -20.76 1.03
N ARG A 83 16.77 -21.09 0.33
CA ARG A 83 16.70 -21.60 -1.04
C ARG A 83 15.85 -22.85 -1.13
N ASP A 84 16.09 -23.80 -0.23
CA ASP A 84 15.32 -25.05 -0.15
C ASP A 84 13.83 -24.82 0.15
N ALA A 85 13.50 -23.73 0.84
CA ALA A 85 12.12 -23.29 1.09
C ALA A 85 11.50 -22.52 -0.09
N GLY A 86 12.18 -22.46 -1.25
CA GLY A 86 11.69 -21.77 -2.46
C GLY A 86 11.81 -20.24 -2.41
N LEU A 87 12.71 -19.72 -1.57
CA LEU A 87 13.00 -18.30 -1.40
C LEU A 87 14.36 -18.00 -2.03
N PHE A 88 14.44 -17.02 -2.93
CA PHE A 88 15.69 -16.71 -3.63
C PHE A 88 16.35 -15.47 -3.01
N PRO A 89 17.33 -15.64 -2.10
CA PRO A 89 18.00 -14.50 -1.48
C PRO A 89 18.96 -13.85 -2.45
N ILE A 90 18.97 -12.51 -2.47
CA ILE A 90 19.95 -11.69 -3.19
C ILE A 90 20.88 -11.09 -2.15
N ILE A 91 22.15 -11.48 -2.19
CA ILE A 91 23.09 -11.17 -1.13
C ILE A 91 23.91 -9.93 -1.49
N VAL A 92 23.95 -8.94 -0.60
CA VAL A 92 24.87 -7.80 -0.67
C VAL A 92 25.81 -7.87 0.53
N HIS A 93 27.12 -7.97 0.31
CA HIS A 93 28.06 -8.14 1.42
C HIS A 93 29.00 -6.95 1.64
N GLY A 94 29.20 -6.60 2.91
CA GLY A 94 30.27 -5.70 3.34
C GLY A 94 31.60 -6.43 3.60
N ALA A 95 32.66 -5.67 3.87
CA ALA A 95 33.96 -6.20 4.28
C ALA A 95 34.72 -5.25 5.24
N GLY A 96 33.99 -4.52 6.08
CA GLY A 96 34.53 -3.44 6.94
C GLY A 96 35.70 -3.85 7.83
N PRO A 97 35.56 -4.88 8.70
CA PRO A 97 36.64 -5.34 9.58
C PRO A 97 37.88 -5.82 8.81
N GLN A 98 37.68 -6.59 7.74
CA GLN A 98 38.77 -7.08 6.89
C GLN A 98 39.53 -5.92 6.23
N MET A 99 38.79 -4.91 5.76
CA MET A 99 39.38 -3.74 5.13
C MET A 99 40.18 -2.90 6.16
N ASN A 100 39.68 -2.74 7.39
CA ASN A 100 40.42 -2.03 8.45
C ASN A 100 41.73 -2.76 8.81
N ALA A 101 41.69 -4.09 8.93
CA ALA A 101 42.86 -4.90 9.24
C ALA A 101 43.94 -4.80 8.14
N GLU A 102 43.55 -4.81 6.87
CA GLU A 102 44.50 -4.67 5.76
C GLU A 102 45.02 -3.24 5.58
N LEU A 103 44.21 -2.22 5.81
CA LEU A 103 44.68 -0.82 5.81
C LEU A 103 45.73 -0.57 6.91
N ALA A 104 45.49 -1.12 8.11
CA ALA A 104 46.46 -1.05 9.20
C ALA A 104 47.80 -1.73 8.84
N LYS A 105 47.77 -2.88 8.17
CA LYS A 105 48.99 -3.56 7.68
C LYS A 105 49.72 -2.74 6.61
N ALA A 106 48.99 -1.97 5.81
CA ALA A 106 49.55 -1.08 4.80
C ALA A 106 50.02 0.28 5.39
N GLY A 107 49.84 0.51 6.70
CA GLY A 107 50.17 1.77 7.35
C GLY A 107 49.23 2.93 6.97
N ILE A 108 48.05 2.63 6.44
CA ILE A 108 47.05 3.63 6.02
C ILE A 108 46.03 3.81 7.14
N GLU A 109 45.97 5.00 7.73
CA GLU A 109 44.96 5.32 8.74
C GLU A 109 43.58 5.57 8.09
N PRO A 110 42.52 4.82 8.49
CA PRO A 110 41.20 4.98 7.90
C PRO A 110 40.57 6.34 8.28
N GLN A 111 40.20 7.14 7.29
CA GLN A 111 39.47 8.39 7.49
C GLN A 111 37.99 8.22 7.16
N TYR A 112 37.13 8.86 7.97
CA TYR A 112 35.68 8.81 7.80
C TYR A 112 35.07 10.21 7.77
N VAL A 113 34.21 10.46 6.79
CA VAL A 113 33.40 11.67 6.68
C VAL A 113 31.94 11.25 6.57
N LYS A 114 31.08 11.75 7.47
CA LYS A 114 29.64 11.41 7.52
C LYS A 114 29.35 9.89 7.40
N GLY A 115 30.16 9.07 8.08
CA GLY A 115 30.03 7.60 8.07
C GLY A 115 30.54 6.89 6.80
N ASN A 116 30.95 7.63 5.77
CA ASN A 116 31.60 7.08 4.58
C ASN A 116 33.11 7.08 4.77
N ARG A 117 33.76 6.01 4.31
CA ARG A 117 35.23 5.92 4.30
C ARG A 117 35.78 6.74 3.14
N VAL A 118 36.64 7.70 3.44
CA VAL A 118 37.40 8.42 2.40
C VAL A 118 38.27 7.38 1.69
N THR A 119 38.12 7.27 0.37
CA THR A 119 38.71 6.17 -0.41
C THR A 119 39.58 6.72 -1.53
N ASP A 120 40.86 6.98 -1.26
CA ASP A 120 41.84 7.31 -2.30
C ASP A 120 42.20 6.09 -3.18
N LYS A 121 43.15 6.25 -4.11
CA LYS A 121 43.52 5.17 -5.05
C LYS A 121 44.06 3.93 -4.34
N ASP A 122 44.92 4.11 -3.34
CA ASP A 122 45.55 3.01 -2.61
C ASP A 122 44.53 2.29 -1.73
N THR A 123 43.67 3.06 -1.05
CA THR A 123 42.54 2.54 -0.28
C THR A 123 41.56 1.79 -1.17
N LEU A 124 41.25 2.29 -2.38
CA LEU A 124 40.37 1.64 -3.35
C LEU A 124 40.95 0.30 -3.84
N ALA A 125 42.26 0.25 -4.11
CA ALA A 125 42.92 -0.98 -4.53
C ALA A 125 42.84 -2.07 -3.45
N ILE A 126 43.04 -1.70 -2.19
CA ILE A 126 42.88 -2.59 -1.04
C ILE A 126 41.40 -3.01 -0.89
N ALA A 127 40.47 -2.06 -0.97
CA ALA A 127 39.04 -2.33 -0.88
C ALA A 127 38.58 -3.33 -1.93
N LYS A 128 38.97 -3.14 -3.20
CA LYS A 128 38.66 -4.05 -4.31
C LYS A 128 39.15 -5.48 -4.01
N LYS A 129 40.42 -5.63 -3.61
CA LYS A 129 40.99 -6.94 -3.26
C LYS A 129 40.21 -7.62 -2.13
N ILE A 130 39.82 -6.86 -1.12
CA ILE A 130 39.11 -7.37 0.05
C ILE A 130 37.67 -7.76 -0.27
N PHE A 131 36.94 -6.95 -1.04
CA PHE A 131 35.60 -7.29 -1.48
C PHE A 131 35.60 -8.56 -2.34
N LEU A 132 36.52 -8.69 -3.31
CA LEU A 132 36.63 -9.89 -4.13
C LEU A 132 36.95 -11.14 -3.30
N LYS A 133 37.84 -11.02 -2.31
CA LYS A 133 38.18 -12.12 -1.40
C LYS A 133 36.98 -12.54 -0.55
N ALA A 134 36.24 -11.58 0.02
CA ALA A 134 35.05 -11.86 0.83
C ALA A 134 33.91 -12.48 -0.01
N ASN A 135 33.69 -11.95 -1.22
CA ASN A 135 32.71 -12.48 -2.18
C ASN A 135 32.99 -13.95 -2.48
N ARG A 136 34.23 -14.22 -2.91
CA ARG A 136 34.68 -15.57 -3.25
C ARG A 136 34.57 -16.52 -2.05
N ARG A 137 34.99 -16.09 -0.85
CA ARG A 137 34.88 -16.91 0.36
C ARG A 137 33.44 -17.36 0.62
N LEU A 138 32.46 -16.45 0.49
CA LEU A 138 31.05 -16.78 0.70
C LEU A 138 30.51 -17.68 -0.42
N VAL A 139 30.82 -17.39 -1.68
CA VAL A 139 30.40 -18.21 -2.84
C VAL A 139 30.99 -19.61 -2.74
N ASP A 140 32.30 -19.75 -2.51
CA ASP A 140 32.97 -21.05 -2.38
C ASP A 140 32.37 -21.86 -1.23
N ALA A 141 32.02 -21.22 -0.11
CA ALA A 141 31.38 -21.90 1.02
C ALA A 141 29.94 -22.37 0.71
N LEU A 142 29.15 -21.55 -0.01
CA LEU A 142 27.81 -21.95 -0.47
C LEU A 142 27.89 -23.14 -1.44
N VAL A 143 28.79 -23.06 -2.43
CA VAL A 143 28.98 -24.10 -3.44
C VAL A 143 29.48 -25.40 -2.79
N ALA A 144 30.46 -25.33 -1.89
CA ALA A 144 30.96 -26.48 -1.14
C ALA A 144 29.87 -27.16 -0.30
N ALA A 145 28.90 -26.39 0.21
CA ALA A 145 27.76 -26.89 0.95
C ALA A 145 26.57 -27.33 0.07
N GLY A 146 26.73 -27.34 -1.26
CA GLY A 146 25.71 -27.81 -2.21
C GLY A 146 24.67 -26.75 -2.60
N ALA A 147 24.96 -25.47 -2.38
CA ALA A 147 24.18 -24.35 -2.91
C ALA A 147 24.83 -23.69 -4.12
N PRO A 148 24.20 -23.75 -5.31
CA PRO A 148 24.63 -22.93 -6.44
C PRO A 148 24.59 -21.45 -6.06
N ALA A 149 25.70 -20.75 -6.28
CA ALA A 149 25.83 -19.33 -5.99
C ALA A 149 26.66 -18.67 -7.10
N ARG A 150 26.27 -17.46 -7.50
CA ARG A 150 26.96 -16.69 -8.54
C ARG A 150 27.71 -15.51 -7.94
N PRO A 151 29.03 -15.40 -8.13
CA PRO A 151 29.76 -14.19 -7.78
C PRO A 151 29.40 -13.08 -8.77
N ILE A 152 28.86 -11.96 -8.27
CA ILE A 152 28.57 -10.76 -9.07
C ILE A 152 29.38 -9.60 -8.48
N THR A 153 30.57 -9.38 -9.05
CA THR A 153 31.58 -8.47 -8.46
C THR A 153 31.62 -7.08 -9.08
N SER A 154 30.90 -6.87 -10.17
CA SER A 154 30.78 -5.60 -10.91
C SER A 154 29.53 -5.63 -11.81
N GLY A 155 29.23 -4.52 -12.49
CA GLY A 155 28.14 -4.47 -13.47
C GLY A 155 26.72 -4.51 -12.90
N VAL A 156 26.55 -4.19 -11.61
CA VAL A 156 25.21 -4.00 -10.99
C VAL A 156 25.00 -2.54 -10.60
N PHE A 157 25.97 -1.94 -9.89
CA PHE A 157 25.84 -0.58 -9.40
C PHE A 157 26.53 0.39 -10.35
N GLU A 158 25.75 1.14 -11.14
CA GLU A 158 26.25 2.33 -11.82
C GLU A 158 26.28 3.49 -10.81
N ALA A 159 27.40 4.20 -10.72
CA ALA A 159 27.59 5.25 -9.74
C ALA A 159 28.40 6.43 -10.27
N THR A 160 28.07 7.63 -9.80
CA THR A 160 28.89 8.83 -10.03
C THR A 160 29.77 9.13 -8.81
N LEU A 161 30.84 9.90 -9.01
CA LEU A 161 31.67 10.37 -7.91
C LEU A 161 30.86 11.29 -7.00
N LYS A 162 30.77 10.95 -5.71
CA LYS A 162 30.02 11.74 -4.74
C LYS A 162 30.60 13.13 -4.53
N ASP A 163 31.89 13.18 -4.17
CA ASP A 163 32.70 14.41 -4.11
C ASP A 163 34.18 13.99 -4.10
N LEU A 164 34.89 14.33 -5.17
CA LEU A 164 36.30 13.93 -5.34
C LEU A 164 37.22 14.62 -4.33
N ASN A 165 36.88 15.81 -3.86
CA ASN A 165 37.69 16.55 -2.91
C ASN A 165 37.53 15.99 -1.50
N VAL A 166 36.32 15.60 -1.14
CA VAL A 166 35.97 15.14 0.22
C VAL A 166 36.09 13.62 0.38
N TYR A 167 35.44 12.84 -0.49
CA TYR A 167 35.34 11.38 -0.33
C TYR A 167 36.28 10.61 -1.26
N LYS A 168 36.91 11.27 -2.24
CA LYS A 168 37.77 10.65 -3.26
C LYS A 168 36.95 9.68 -4.13
N TYR A 169 37.35 8.41 -4.27
CA TYR A 169 36.71 7.40 -5.12
C TYR A 169 35.55 6.67 -4.42
N VAL A 170 34.62 7.46 -3.87
CA VAL A 170 33.37 6.95 -3.29
C VAL A 170 32.22 7.29 -4.24
N GLY A 171 31.42 6.27 -4.54
CA GLY A 171 30.31 6.37 -5.48
C GLY A 171 28.98 6.72 -4.80
N GLU A 172 28.18 7.50 -5.50
CA GLU A 172 26.74 7.64 -5.28
C GLU A 172 26.03 6.88 -6.41
N VAL A 173 25.26 5.85 -6.05
CA VAL A 173 24.61 4.98 -7.02
C VAL A 173 23.54 5.79 -7.77
N THR A 174 23.62 5.76 -9.10
CA THR A 174 22.67 6.45 -10.00
C THR A 174 21.72 5.47 -10.68
N LYS A 175 22.13 4.22 -10.86
CA LYS A 175 21.32 3.20 -11.51
C LYS A 175 21.71 1.79 -11.08
N ILE A 176 20.72 0.90 -11.03
CA ILE A 176 20.90 -0.54 -10.82
C ILE A 176 20.67 -1.25 -12.16
N TRP A 177 21.62 -2.12 -12.52
CA TRP A 177 21.55 -3.05 -13.65
C TRP A 177 21.31 -4.46 -13.09
N ASP A 178 20.12 -5.01 -13.32
CA ASP A 178 19.63 -6.23 -12.66
C ASP A 178 19.74 -7.50 -13.53
N GLU A 179 20.21 -7.39 -14.78
CA GLU A 179 20.23 -8.50 -15.75
C GLU A 179 21.06 -9.69 -15.24
N ASN A 180 22.19 -9.41 -14.59
CA ASN A 180 23.05 -10.43 -13.99
C ASN A 180 22.40 -11.12 -12.79
N ILE A 181 21.56 -10.40 -12.06
CA ILE A 181 20.82 -10.90 -10.89
C ILE A 181 19.68 -11.80 -11.37
N GLU A 182 18.89 -11.33 -12.33
CA GLU A 182 17.79 -12.09 -12.93
C GLU A 182 18.28 -13.37 -13.60
N SER A 183 19.43 -13.32 -14.28
CA SER A 183 20.07 -14.50 -14.87
C SER A 183 20.48 -15.54 -13.82
N ALA A 184 21.05 -15.11 -12.69
CA ALA A 184 21.42 -16.02 -11.60
C ALA A 184 20.19 -16.68 -10.99
N ILE A 185 19.14 -15.89 -10.72
CA ILE A 185 17.88 -16.38 -10.16
C ILE A 185 17.21 -17.38 -11.11
N ALA A 186 17.18 -17.09 -12.42
CA ALA A 186 16.60 -17.97 -13.43
C ALA A 186 17.29 -19.34 -13.49
N LEU A 187 18.56 -19.42 -13.13
CA LEU A 187 19.35 -20.65 -13.06
C LEU A 187 19.35 -21.30 -11.66
N GLY A 188 18.59 -20.74 -10.72
CA GLY A 188 18.49 -21.25 -9.35
C GLY A 188 19.73 -20.99 -8.49
N GLU A 189 20.57 -20.04 -8.89
CA GLU A 189 21.78 -19.64 -8.19
C GLU A 189 21.50 -18.49 -7.23
N ILE A 190 22.16 -18.47 -6.07
CA ILE A 190 22.14 -17.34 -5.13
C ILE A 190 23.09 -16.25 -5.65
N PRO A 191 22.61 -15.08 -6.11
CA PRO A 191 23.49 -13.99 -6.52
C PRO A 191 24.17 -13.35 -5.30
N VAL A 192 25.50 -13.26 -5.33
CA VAL A 192 26.33 -12.69 -4.26
C VAL A 192 27.06 -11.46 -4.78
N LEU A 193 26.61 -10.28 -4.36
CA LEU A 193 27.04 -8.97 -4.86
C LEU A 193 28.08 -8.32 -3.93
N SER A 194 29.15 -7.80 -4.53
CA SER A 194 30.08 -6.90 -3.83
C SER A 194 29.65 -5.44 -3.91
N CYS A 195 29.98 -4.64 -2.90
CA CYS A 195 29.67 -3.20 -2.85
C CYS A 195 30.68 -2.34 -3.64
N LEU A 196 30.89 -2.68 -4.91
CA LEU A 196 31.70 -1.93 -5.86
C LEU A 196 30.80 -1.39 -6.97
N GLY A 197 30.93 -0.09 -7.25
CA GLY A 197 30.25 0.58 -8.35
C GLY A 197 31.16 0.90 -9.49
N GLU A 198 30.58 1.22 -10.64
CA GLU A 198 31.31 1.66 -11.82
C GLU A 198 30.66 2.94 -12.36
N SER A 199 31.46 3.95 -12.68
CA SER A 199 30.98 5.11 -13.43
C SER A 199 30.82 4.78 -14.91
N SER A 200 30.16 5.67 -15.65
CA SER A 200 29.89 5.50 -17.08
C SER A 200 31.14 5.37 -17.95
N ASP A 201 32.29 5.83 -17.48
CA ASP A 201 33.61 5.69 -18.10
C ASP A 201 34.41 4.46 -17.59
N GLY A 202 33.82 3.64 -16.72
CA GLY A 202 34.40 2.39 -16.21
C GLY A 202 35.30 2.53 -14.98
N GLN A 203 35.38 3.71 -14.35
CA GLN A 203 36.12 3.85 -13.09
C GLN A 203 35.38 3.15 -11.94
N THR A 204 36.09 2.23 -11.26
CA THR A 204 35.56 1.56 -10.07
C THR A 204 35.43 2.55 -8.90
N LEU A 205 34.31 2.51 -8.18
CA LEU A 205 34.03 3.35 -7.02
C LEU A 205 33.63 2.48 -5.82
N ASN A 206 34.04 2.90 -4.63
CA ASN A 206 33.62 2.25 -3.39
C ASN A 206 32.20 2.70 -3.02
N ILE A 207 31.30 1.75 -2.72
CA ILE A 207 29.93 2.04 -2.29
C ILE A 207 29.73 1.53 -0.86
N ASN A 208 29.03 2.30 -0.03
CA ASN A 208 28.65 1.84 1.29
C ASN A 208 27.66 0.65 1.18
N ALA A 209 27.90 -0.42 1.93
CA ALA A 209 27.09 -1.65 1.82
C ALA A 209 25.62 -1.47 2.21
N ASP A 210 25.30 -0.57 3.15
CA ASP A 210 23.92 -0.27 3.52
C ASP A 210 23.23 0.57 2.42
N VAL A 211 23.96 1.48 1.77
CA VAL A 211 23.49 2.23 0.58
C VAL A 211 23.25 1.27 -0.59
N ALA A 212 24.20 0.38 -0.89
CA ALA A 212 24.06 -0.61 -1.96
C ALA A 212 22.84 -1.51 -1.74
N ALA A 213 22.61 -1.96 -0.51
CA ALA A 213 21.44 -2.75 -0.16
C ALA A 213 20.14 -1.95 -0.27
N ARG A 214 20.13 -0.67 0.13
CA ARG A 214 18.99 0.24 -0.05
C ARG A 214 18.62 0.38 -1.51
N GLU A 215 19.56 0.79 -2.36
CA GLU A 215 19.29 1.02 -3.78
C GLU A 215 18.78 -0.24 -4.47
N LEU A 216 19.42 -1.38 -4.18
CA LEU A 216 18.98 -2.66 -4.71
C LEU A 216 17.55 -3.01 -4.26
N ALA A 217 17.21 -2.77 -2.99
CA ALA A 217 15.87 -3.02 -2.47
C ALA A 217 14.84 -2.04 -3.05
N LEU A 218 15.19 -0.77 -3.28
CA LEU A 218 14.29 0.20 -3.92
C LEU A 218 13.98 -0.18 -5.38
N THR A 219 14.96 -0.69 -6.11
CA THR A 219 14.76 -1.19 -7.49
C THR A 219 13.93 -2.46 -7.53
N LEU A 220 14.22 -3.43 -6.66
CA LEU A 220 13.58 -4.75 -6.70
C LEU A 220 12.26 -4.82 -5.91
N GLN A 221 11.96 -3.81 -5.08
CA GLN A 221 10.78 -3.70 -4.21
C GLN A 221 10.40 -5.00 -3.47
N PRO A 222 11.32 -5.63 -2.69
CA PRO A 222 10.99 -6.83 -1.95
C PRO A 222 10.05 -6.51 -0.78
N LEU A 223 9.14 -7.42 -0.42
CA LEU A 223 8.24 -7.23 0.72
C LEU A 223 8.99 -7.17 2.06
N LYS A 224 10.14 -7.84 2.15
CA LYS A 224 11.01 -7.84 3.33
C LYS A 224 12.48 -7.70 2.91
N THR A 225 13.20 -6.79 3.56
CA THR A 225 14.65 -6.62 3.40
C THR A 225 15.34 -6.98 4.70
N ILE A 226 16.47 -7.70 4.66
CA ILE A 226 17.11 -8.24 5.86
C ILE A 226 18.54 -7.76 5.99
N PHE A 227 18.92 -7.31 7.18
CA PHE A 227 20.24 -6.83 7.52
C PHE A 227 20.83 -7.73 8.60
N ILE A 228 21.74 -8.62 8.21
CA ILE A 228 22.39 -9.57 9.12
C ILE A 228 23.60 -8.91 9.79
N ASN A 229 23.65 -9.01 11.12
CA ASN A 229 24.77 -8.55 11.92
C ASN A 229 25.03 -9.49 13.12
N ALA A 230 26.26 -9.48 13.64
CA ALA A 230 26.69 -10.35 14.74
C ALA A 230 25.91 -10.10 16.06
N LYS A 231 25.38 -8.89 16.26
CA LYS A 231 24.58 -8.54 17.45
C LYS A 231 23.15 -9.09 17.39
N GLY A 232 22.69 -9.52 16.22
CA GLY A 232 21.36 -10.07 16.01
C GLY A 232 20.21 -9.10 16.31
N GLY A 233 20.39 -7.82 15.99
CA GLY A 233 19.39 -6.77 16.24
C GLY A 233 19.99 -5.37 16.31
N TRP A 234 19.18 -4.42 16.76
CA TRP A 234 19.57 -3.09 17.21
C TRP A 234 19.76 -3.11 18.72
N ILE A 235 20.97 -2.79 19.17
CA ILE A 235 21.34 -2.80 20.60
C ILE A 235 21.63 -1.36 21.02
N GLU A 236 20.96 -0.92 22.08
CA GLU A 236 21.15 0.36 22.73
C GLU A 236 22.40 0.38 23.61
N ASP A 237 22.81 1.58 24.05
CA ASP A 237 24.03 1.82 24.82
C ASP A 237 24.03 1.12 26.17
N ASP A 238 22.84 0.92 26.74
CA ASP A 238 22.60 0.19 27.98
C ASP A 238 22.57 -1.34 27.80
N GLY A 239 22.80 -1.83 26.57
CA GLY A 239 22.76 -3.24 26.21
C GLY A 239 21.36 -3.75 25.84
N THR A 240 20.33 -2.90 25.89
CA THR A 240 18.95 -3.29 25.56
C THR A 240 18.81 -3.57 24.07
N LYS A 241 18.30 -4.75 23.70
CA LYS A 241 17.91 -5.07 22.33
C LYS A 241 16.51 -4.50 22.05
N LEU A 242 16.39 -3.61 21.08
CA LEU A 242 15.08 -3.13 20.64
C LEU A 242 14.35 -4.23 19.87
N LYS A 243 13.08 -4.45 20.18
CA LYS A 243 12.25 -5.39 19.42
C LYS A 243 11.75 -4.77 18.11
N ASP A 244 11.30 -3.53 18.18
CA ASP A 244 10.69 -2.82 17.06
C ASP A 244 11.18 -1.36 17.01
N ILE A 245 11.46 -0.86 15.81
CA ILE A 245 11.73 0.56 15.54
C ILE A 245 10.71 1.04 14.52
N ILE A 246 9.92 2.04 14.91
CA ILE A 246 8.90 2.66 14.05
C ILE A 246 9.50 3.98 13.57
N MET A 247 9.92 4.06 12.31
CA MET A 247 10.69 5.21 11.81
C MET A 247 9.97 6.54 12.04
N ALA A 248 8.67 6.59 11.77
CA ALA A 248 7.86 7.79 11.99
C ALA A 248 7.75 8.24 13.47
N ARG A 249 8.04 7.36 14.44
CA ARG A 249 8.04 7.65 15.89
C ARG A 249 9.43 7.89 16.45
N ASP A 250 10.38 7.06 16.01
CA ASP A 250 11.65 6.88 16.67
C ASP A 250 12.79 7.57 15.94
N PHE A 251 12.68 7.78 14.62
CA PHE A 251 13.80 8.23 13.78
C PHE A 251 14.41 9.53 14.27
N ASP A 252 13.64 10.61 14.42
CA ASP A 252 14.18 11.92 14.80
C ASP A 252 14.87 11.87 16.17
N LYS A 253 14.26 11.17 17.13
CA LYS A 253 14.82 10.99 18.48
C LYS A 253 16.09 10.17 18.46
N MET A 254 16.13 9.11 17.68
CA MET A 254 17.31 8.26 17.54
C MET A 254 18.41 8.96 16.76
N ALA A 255 18.10 9.71 15.70
CA ALA A 255 19.04 10.42 14.84
C ALA A 255 19.69 11.63 15.55
N ALA A 256 18.98 12.26 16.48
CA ALA A 256 19.48 13.40 17.28
C ALA A 256 20.46 13.02 18.40
N ARG A 257 20.70 11.71 18.63
CA ARG A 257 21.64 11.25 19.67
C ARG A 257 23.10 11.50 19.27
N ASP A 258 23.99 11.50 20.26
CA ASP A 258 25.43 11.58 20.00
C ASP A 258 25.98 10.22 19.52
N TYR A 259 26.40 10.19 18.25
CA TYR A 259 27.05 9.04 17.62
C TYR A 259 28.56 9.23 17.44
N THR A 260 29.20 10.08 18.26
CA THR A 260 30.66 10.23 18.25
C THR A 260 31.32 8.86 18.47
N GLY A 261 32.19 8.47 17.53
CA GLY A 261 32.84 7.15 17.51
C GLY A 261 31.97 5.99 17.00
N ARG A 262 30.70 6.23 16.65
CA ARG A 262 29.73 5.24 16.16
C ARG A 262 28.97 5.71 14.93
N GLN A 263 29.60 6.53 14.09
CA GLN A 263 28.99 7.19 12.95
C GLN A 263 28.35 6.21 11.94
N GLY A 264 28.87 4.97 11.85
CA GLY A 264 28.26 3.92 11.03
C GLY A 264 26.87 3.48 11.51
N THR A 265 26.56 3.61 12.81
CA THR A 265 25.24 3.29 13.37
C THR A 265 24.21 4.34 12.94
N LEU A 266 24.57 5.62 12.99
CA LEU A 266 23.73 6.71 12.50
C LEU A 266 23.48 6.58 11.00
N LEU A 267 24.53 6.30 10.22
CA LEU A 267 24.38 6.08 8.78
C LEU A 267 23.40 4.93 8.51
N LYS A 268 23.55 3.80 9.20
CA LYS A 268 22.62 2.66 9.08
C LYS A 268 21.17 3.03 9.41
N LEU A 269 20.93 3.83 10.46
CA LEU A 269 19.59 4.33 10.79
C LEU A 269 19.00 5.16 9.64
N ASN A 270 19.80 6.08 9.09
CA ASN A 270 19.41 6.93 7.98
C ASN A 270 19.10 6.11 6.72
N GLU A 271 19.93 5.11 6.41
CA GLU A 271 19.73 4.23 5.27
C GLU A 271 18.45 3.39 5.41
N ILE A 272 18.18 2.85 6.60
CA ILE A 272 16.96 2.11 6.88
C ILE A 272 15.73 3.01 6.78
N ASN A 273 15.78 4.24 7.30
CA ASN A 273 14.69 5.19 7.17
C ASN A 273 14.45 5.54 5.69
N ALA A 274 15.49 5.94 4.95
CA ALA A 274 15.39 6.26 3.52
C ALA A 274 14.81 5.08 2.72
N LEU A 275 15.27 3.86 2.99
CA LEU A 275 14.72 2.64 2.38
C LEU A 275 13.22 2.49 2.65
N LEU A 276 12.80 2.60 3.91
CA LEU A 276 11.40 2.45 4.31
C LEU A 276 10.49 3.59 3.81
N GLN A 277 11.03 4.79 3.55
CA GLN A 277 10.28 5.87 2.90
C GLN A 277 10.07 5.60 1.41
N GLY A 278 11.02 4.95 0.73
CA GLY A 278 10.93 4.63 -0.70
C GLY A 278 10.23 3.30 -1.02
N LEU A 279 9.96 2.45 -0.03
CA LEU A 279 9.21 1.20 -0.18
C LEU A 279 7.73 1.34 0.19
N PRO A 280 6.85 0.43 -0.27
CA PRO A 280 5.45 0.35 0.18
C PRO A 280 5.33 0.24 1.71
N ALA A 281 4.26 0.80 2.29
CA ALA A 281 4.06 0.84 3.75
C ALA A 281 3.96 -0.53 4.44
N THR A 282 3.62 -1.58 3.67
CA THR A 282 3.61 -2.98 4.11
C THR A 282 5.01 -3.60 4.22
N SER A 283 6.03 -2.92 3.71
CA SER A 283 7.42 -3.40 3.71
C SER A 283 8.05 -3.23 5.08
N SER A 284 8.99 -4.10 5.41
CA SER A 284 9.75 -4.04 6.65
C SER A 284 11.23 -4.33 6.42
N VAL A 285 12.06 -3.78 7.29
CA VAL A 285 13.50 -4.10 7.36
C VAL A 285 13.75 -4.86 8.65
N ALA A 286 14.30 -6.08 8.56
CA ALA A 286 14.64 -6.87 9.73
C ALA A 286 16.14 -6.86 10.01
N LEU A 287 16.54 -6.55 11.24
CA LEU A 287 17.91 -6.63 11.72
C LEU A 287 18.05 -7.90 12.56
N THR A 288 18.78 -8.89 12.07
CA THR A 288 18.82 -10.21 12.71
C THR A 288 20.22 -10.85 12.66
N SER A 289 20.39 -12.02 13.28
CA SER A 289 21.63 -12.81 13.24
C SER A 289 21.56 -13.88 12.15
N ALA A 290 22.71 -14.45 11.77
CA ALA A 290 22.76 -15.55 10.81
C ALA A 290 21.94 -16.76 11.28
N SER A 291 21.98 -17.07 12.58
CA SER A 291 21.25 -18.18 13.21
C SER A 291 19.73 -17.97 13.27
N ALA A 292 19.26 -16.72 13.26
CA ALA A 292 17.83 -16.39 13.34
C ALA A 292 17.19 -16.12 11.98
N LEU A 293 17.97 -16.14 10.89
CA LEU A 293 17.53 -15.77 9.54
C LEU A 293 16.33 -16.59 9.05
N SER A 294 16.32 -17.91 9.27
CA SER A 294 15.22 -18.78 8.85
C SER A 294 13.90 -18.46 9.58
N ARG A 295 13.99 -18.11 10.87
CA ARG A 295 12.83 -17.69 11.67
C ARG A 295 12.32 -16.32 11.23
N GLU A 296 13.23 -15.42 10.86
CA GLU A 296 12.88 -14.06 10.46
C GLU A 296 11.99 -14.02 9.22
N ILE A 297 12.18 -14.95 8.29
CA ILE A 297 11.41 -14.96 7.04
C ILE A 297 10.06 -15.69 7.20
N LEU A 298 9.98 -16.65 8.12
CA LEU A 298 8.83 -17.55 8.24
C LEU A 298 7.91 -17.26 9.43
N SER A 299 8.34 -16.43 10.38
CA SER A 299 7.57 -16.15 11.60
C SER A 299 7.05 -14.72 11.66
N SER A 300 5.83 -14.58 12.19
CA SER A 300 5.23 -13.29 12.59
C SER A 300 5.96 -12.61 13.76
N CYS A 301 6.92 -13.29 14.40
CA CYS A 301 7.73 -12.77 15.51
C CYS A 301 9.22 -12.81 15.16
N SER A 302 9.81 -11.63 14.97
CA SER A 302 11.26 -11.47 14.79
C SER A 302 12.02 -11.85 16.07
N ALA A 303 13.16 -12.54 15.91
CA ALA A 303 14.13 -12.75 16.97
C ALA A 303 15.17 -11.61 17.07
N GLY A 304 15.10 -10.66 16.14
CA GLY A 304 15.94 -9.47 16.07
C GLY A 304 15.13 -8.20 16.27
N THR A 305 15.46 -7.16 15.51
CA THR A 305 14.74 -5.88 15.53
C THR A 305 14.02 -5.66 14.21
N VAL A 306 12.71 -5.41 14.26
CA VAL A 306 11.94 -5.06 13.07
C VAL A 306 11.82 -3.55 12.94
N CYS A 307 12.28 -3.03 11.83
CA CYS A 307 12.11 -1.64 11.44
C CYS A 307 10.93 -1.53 10.48
N THR A 308 10.00 -0.62 10.77
CA THR A 308 8.85 -0.32 9.90
C THR A 308 8.77 1.18 9.67
N ARG A 309 8.20 1.60 8.52
CA ARG A 309 7.99 3.03 8.26
C ARG A 309 7.15 3.65 9.37
N GLY A 310 6.07 2.95 9.73
CA GLY A 310 5.08 3.43 10.67
C GLY A 310 4.34 4.66 10.17
N SER A 311 3.32 5.04 10.92
CA SER A 311 2.73 6.38 10.91
C SER A 311 3.26 7.13 12.14
N ALA A 312 3.38 8.46 12.05
CA ALA A 312 3.84 9.26 13.17
C ALA A 312 2.98 8.95 14.41
N PRO A 313 3.58 8.84 15.60
CA PRO A 313 2.88 8.36 16.79
C PRO A 313 1.82 9.38 17.18
N ALA A 314 0.56 8.95 17.18
CA ALA A 314 -0.33 9.34 18.25
C ALA A 314 0.35 8.95 19.58
N SER A 315 0.50 9.90 20.49
CA SER A 315 1.22 9.77 21.76
C SER A 315 0.85 8.48 22.54
N HIS A 316 1.87 7.69 22.89
CA HIS A 316 1.91 6.59 23.88
C HIS A 316 0.74 5.60 23.96
N VAL A 317 1.09 4.30 23.86
CA VAL A 317 0.28 3.15 24.31
C VAL A 317 0.05 3.25 25.83
N ARG A 318 -0.94 4.04 26.23
CA ARG A 318 -1.96 3.60 27.20
C ARG A 318 -2.92 2.70 26.42
N GLN A 319 -3.71 1.86 27.07
CA GLN A 319 -4.94 1.36 26.44
C GLN A 319 -5.71 2.59 25.91
N SER A 320 -5.60 2.91 24.62
CA SER A 320 -6.14 4.16 24.11
C SER A 320 -7.64 3.96 23.98
N LYS A 321 -8.40 4.69 24.78
CA LYS A 321 -9.84 4.88 24.63
C LYS A 321 -10.15 5.11 23.14
N LYS A 322 -10.99 4.26 22.54
CA LYS A 322 -11.46 4.43 21.16
C LYS A 322 -12.11 5.81 21.00
N PHE A 323 -12.04 6.39 19.81
CA PHE A 323 -12.79 7.60 19.50
C PHE A 323 -14.28 7.26 19.45
N ARG A 324 -15.08 7.99 20.21
CA ARG A 324 -16.52 7.74 20.31
C ARG A 324 -17.24 8.40 19.15
N VAL A 325 -18.03 7.61 18.44
CA VAL A 325 -18.76 8.01 17.23
C VAL A 325 -20.25 8.06 17.53
N GLY A 326 -20.88 9.18 17.20
CA GLY A 326 -22.33 9.35 17.21
C GLY A 326 -22.87 9.37 15.78
N LEU A 327 -23.82 8.49 15.48
CA LEU A 327 -24.44 8.39 14.15
C LEU A 327 -25.89 8.88 14.19
N LEU A 328 -26.20 9.98 13.50
CA LEU A 328 -27.56 10.47 13.32
C LEU A 328 -28.12 10.04 11.96
N GLY A 329 -29.33 9.47 11.94
CA GLY A 329 -29.94 8.96 10.70
C GLY A 329 -29.54 7.52 10.35
N ALA A 330 -29.27 6.71 11.37
CA ALA A 330 -28.65 5.39 11.26
C ALA A 330 -29.49 4.31 10.52
N ARG A 331 -30.76 4.59 10.21
CA ARG A 331 -31.69 3.62 9.57
C ARG A 331 -31.38 3.32 8.11
N GLY A 332 -30.86 4.29 7.37
CA GLY A 332 -30.66 4.16 5.91
C GLY A 332 -29.64 3.09 5.55
N TYR A 333 -29.59 2.67 4.28
CA TYR A 333 -28.62 1.67 3.83
C TYR A 333 -27.16 2.10 4.11
N VAL A 334 -26.82 3.36 3.83
CA VAL A 334 -25.49 3.91 4.15
C VAL A 334 -25.23 3.91 5.66
N GLY A 335 -26.22 4.29 6.48
CA GLY A 335 -26.08 4.28 7.94
C GLY A 335 -25.75 2.88 8.49
N ARG A 336 -26.34 1.84 7.90
CA ARG A 336 -26.03 0.45 8.25
C ARG A 336 -24.61 0.06 7.86
N GLU A 337 -24.12 0.46 6.67
CA GLU A 337 -22.73 0.22 6.29
C GLU A 337 -21.75 0.96 7.20
N VAL A 338 -22.06 2.21 7.58
CA VAL A 338 -21.25 2.97 8.56
C VAL A 338 -21.18 2.23 9.90
N ILE A 339 -22.30 1.71 10.41
CA ILE A 339 -22.31 0.89 11.65
C ILE A 339 -21.39 -0.32 11.50
N ARG A 340 -21.46 -1.05 10.38
CA ARG A 340 -20.62 -2.23 10.14
C ARG A 340 -19.14 -1.88 10.09
N LEU A 341 -18.77 -0.81 9.39
CA LEU A 341 -17.38 -0.37 9.29
C LEU A 341 -16.84 0.12 10.64
N ILE A 342 -17.62 0.87 11.43
CA ILE A 342 -17.22 1.25 12.80
C ILE A 342 -17.04 0.01 13.67
N GLY A 343 -17.95 -0.97 13.58
CA GLY A 343 -17.84 -2.23 14.30
C GLY A 343 -16.64 -3.09 13.90
N GLN A 344 -15.98 -2.79 12.79
CA GLN A 344 -14.73 -3.44 12.36
C GLN A 344 -13.49 -2.59 12.67
N HIS A 345 -13.69 -1.36 13.14
CA HIS A 345 -12.62 -0.39 13.26
C HIS A 345 -11.93 -0.48 14.63
N PRO A 346 -10.60 -0.71 14.70
CA PRO A 346 -9.89 -0.88 15.97
C PRO A 346 -9.86 0.39 16.84
N HIS A 347 -9.96 1.57 16.22
CA HIS A 347 -9.86 2.86 16.90
C HIS A 347 -11.18 3.63 17.06
N LEU A 348 -12.29 3.14 16.48
CA LEU A 348 -13.59 3.82 16.58
C LEU A 348 -14.56 2.96 17.40
N GLU A 349 -15.43 3.61 18.16
CA GLU A 349 -16.48 2.96 18.94
C GLU A 349 -17.81 3.65 18.63
N LEU A 350 -18.82 2.87 18.24
CA LEU A 350 -20.17 3.40 18.06
C LEU A 350 -20.80 3.63 19.44
N ALA A 351 -20.85 4.89 19.88
CA ALA A 351 -21.37 5.27 21.19
C ALA A 351 -22.88 5.55 21.17
N CYS A 352 -23.42 6.05 20.06
CA CYS A 352 -24.87 6.12 19.85
C CYS A 352 -25.24 6.03 18.36
N ALA A 353 -26.45 5.52 18.11
CA ALA A 353 -27.07 5.50 16.80
C ALA A 353 -28.52 6.01 16.93
N SER A 354 -28.83 7.13 16.29
CA SER A 354 -30.14 7.77 16.36
C SER A 354 -31.04 7.35 15.21
N SER A 355 -32.25 6.88 15.53
CA SER A 355 -33.30 6.53 14.58
C SER A 355 -34.66 6.50 15.26
N ARG A 356 -35.52 7.47 14.95
CA ARG A 356 -36.93 7.52 15.42
C ARG A 356 -37.75 6.26 15.12
N ALA A 357 -37.43 5.54 14.05
CA ALA A 357 -38.18 4.35 13.65
C ALA A 357 -37.63 3.04 14.24
N LEU A 358 -36.42 3.06 14.80
CA LEU A 358 -35.77 1.87 15.35
C LEU A 358 -35.52 1.98 16.87
N VAL A 359 -36.02 3.04 17.52
CA VAL A 359 -35.83 3.29 18.96
C VAL A 359 -36.07 2.01 19.78
N GLY A 360 -35.13 1.70 20.67
CA GLY A 360 -35.18 0.51 21.54
C GLY A 360 -34.78 -0.81 20.89
N GLN A 361 -34.63 -0.87 19.56
CA GLN A 361 -34.10 -2.06 18.88
C GLN A 361 -32.57 -2.10 19.04
N ARG A 362 -32.00 -3.30 19.13
CA ARG A 362 -30.55 -3.47 19.23
C ARG A 362 -29.87 -3.11 17.92
N VAL A 363 -28.81 -2.31 18.00
CA VAL A 363 -28.03 -1.88 16.83
C VAL A 363 -27.37 -3.08 16.14
N LEU A 364 -26.84 -4.02 16.92
CA LEU A 364 -26.17 -5.22 16.43
C LEU A 364 -27.11 -6.12 15.60
N ASP A 365 -28.38 -6.23 15.98
CA ASP A 365 -29.37 -7.02 15.24
C ASP A 365 -29.64 -6.42 13.86
N ILE A 366 -29.79 -5.10 13.78
CA ILE A 366 -30.01 -4.38 12.52
C ILE A 366 -28.76 -4.39 11.64
N ALA A 367 -27.57 -4.29 12.23
CA ALA A 367 -26.31 -4.35 11.50
C ALA A 367 -26.04 -5.73 10.87
N ASN A 368 -26.42 -6.81 11.56
CA ASN A 368 -26.24 -8.19 11.09
C ASN A 368 -27.35 -8.70 10.18
N ALA A 369 -28.54 -8.09 10.22
CA ALA A 369 -29.62 -8.44 9.32
C ALA A 369 -29.30 -7.97 7.88
N PRO A 370 -29.82 -8.65 6.84
CA PRO A 370 -29.81 -8.09 5.50
C PRO A 370 -30.70 -6.83 5.41
N PRO A 371 -30.37 -5.85 4.56
CA PRO A 371 -31.26 -4.75 4.22
C PRO A 371 -32.57 -5.26 3.60
N LEU A 372 -33.68 -4.65 4.02
CA LEU A 372 -35.02 -4.96 3.54
C LEU A 372 -35.46 -3.95 2.50
N ASN A 373 -36.05 -4.41 1.40
CA ASN A 373 -36.66 -3.52 0.42
C ASN A 373 -37.97 -2.91 0.99
N PRO A 374 -38.19 -1.59 0.86
CA PRO A 374 -39.31 -0.92 1.51
C PRO A 374 -40.69 -1.26 0.94
N HIS A 375 -40.79 -1.79 -0.28
CA HIS A 375 -42.08 -2.17 -0.88
C HIS A 375 -42.49 -3.61 -0.55
N THR A 376 -41.52 -4.51 -0.49
CA THR A 376 -41.77 -5.95 -0.35
C THR A 376 -41.49 -6.47 1.05
N ASN A 377 -40.73 -5.72 1.86
CA ASN A 377 -40.17 -6.15 3.13
C ASN A 377 -39.32 -7.45 3.03
N LEU A 378 -38.88 -7.80 1.82
CA LEU A 378 -38.00 -8.92 1.56
C LEU A 378 -36.53 -8.48 1.68
N PRO A 379 -35.63 -9.36 2.14
CA PRO A 379 -34.21 -9.07 2.15
C PRO A 379 -33.71 -8.87 0.73
N ALA A 380 -32.77 -7.93 0.57
CA ALA A 380 -32.00 -7.85 -0.67
C ALA A 380 -31.30 -9.21 -0.91
N ALA A 381 -31.25 -9.64 -2.17
CA ALA A 381 -30.55 -10.86 -2.55
C ALA A 381 -29.02 -10.64 -2.42
N ILE A 382 -28.48 -10.92 -1.24
CA ILE A 382 -27.06 -10.75 -0.90
C ILE A 382 -26.57 -11.95 -0.11
N ASN A 383 -25.38 -12.45 -0.46
CA ASN A 383 -24.67 -13.46 0.29
C ASN A 383 -23.97 -12.79 1.48
N ASP A 384 -24.63 -12.66 2.63
CA ASP A 384 -24.02 -12.01 3.79
C ASP A 384 -23.22 -13.01 4.63
N SER A 385 -21.90 -12.81 4.70
CA SER A 385 -21.05 -13.51 5.66
C SER A 385 -21.30 -12.89 7.03
N LYS A 386 -21.76 -13.69 8.01
CA LYS A 386 -21.84 -13.26 9.41
C LYS A 386 -20.44 -12.89 9.89
N GLN A 387 -20.18 -11.59 10.01
CA GLN A 387 -18.93 -11.07 10.57
C GLN A 387 -19.18 -10.64 12.01
N ARG A 388 -18.21 -10.91 12.88
CA ARG A 388 -18.26 -10.41 14.26
C ARG A 388 -18.01 -8.91 14.25
N LEU A 389 -18.96 -8.14 14.76
CA LEU A 389 -18.85 -6.70 14.92
C LEU A 389 -18.54 -6.38 16.39
N ASP A 390 -17.57 -5.49 16.61
CA ASP A 390 -17.20 -4.95 17.93
C ASP A 390 -18.11 -3.76 18.28
N ILE A 391 -19.38 -4.08 18.54
CA ILE A 391 -20.42 -3.14 18.98
C ILE A 391 -20.97 -3.67 20.30
N ALA A 392 -21.21 -2.78 21.27
CA ALA A 392 -21.77 -3.16 22.56
C ALA A 392 -23.11 -3.92 22.39
N GLU A 393 -23.24 -5.08 23.06
CA GLU A 393 -24.36 -6.00 22.86
C GLU A 393 -25.72 -5.41 23.29
N ASP A 394 -25.69 -4.47 24.22
CA ASP A 394 -26.83 -3.75 24.78
C ASP A 394 -27.10 -2.41 24.09
N LEU A 395 -26.29 -1.99 23.12
CA LEU A 395 -26.50 -0.73 22.41
C LEU A 395 -27.80 -0.77 21.59
N GLN A 396 -28.72 0.12 21.93
CA GLN A 396 -30.00 0.30 21.25
C GLN A 396 -30.02 1.61 20.46
N PHE A 397 -30.85 1.67 19.42
CA PHE A 397 -31.12 2.94 18.76
C PHE A 397 -31.84 3.88 19.72
N CYS A 398 -31.42 5.14 19.74
CA CYS A 398 -32.02 6.19 20.54
C CYS A 398 -32.81 7.19 19.67
N ASP A 399 -33.62 8.03 20.33
CA ASP A 399 -34.20 9.22 19.72
C ASP A 399 -33.37 10.45 20.09
N LEU A 400 -32.30 10.69 19.33
CA LEU A 400 -31.46 11.86 19.48
C LEU A 400 -31.76 12.83 18.34
N GLY A 401 -32.86 13.58 18.48
CA GLY A 401 -33.31 14.63 17.56
C GLY A 401 -32.84 16.03 17.97
N LEU A 402 -33.29 17.04 17.22
CA LEU A 402 -32.90 18.46 17.46
C LEU A 402 -33.20 18.94 18.88
N GLU A 403 -34.27 18.44 19.50
CA GLU A 403 -34.68 18.84 20.86
C GLU A 403 -33.90 18.11 21.95
N GLN A 404 -33.42 16.90 21.66
CA GLN A 404 -32.72 16.06 22.63
C GLN A 404 -31.21 16.32 22.64
N ILE A 405 -30.61 16.78 21.53
CA ILE A 405 -29.17 17.04 21.44
C ILE A 405 -28.68 18.03 22.52
N PRO A 406 -29.33 19.18 22.79
CA PRO A 406 -28.84 20.15 23.77
C PRO A 406 -28.79 19.63 25.21
N THR A 407 -29.66 18.69 25.56
CA THR A 407 -29.85 18.19 26.93
C THR A 407 -29.29 16.78 27.13
N SER A 408 -28.71 16.18 26.09
CA SER A 408 -28.26 14.80 26.12
C SER A 408 -26.85 14.66 26.67
N ASP A 409 -26.70 13.88 27.75
CA ASP A 409 -25.42 13.64 28.42
C ASP A 409 -24.37 12.94 27.54
N ILE A 410 -24.78 12.21 26.49
CA ILE A 410 -23.80 11.56 25.59
C ILE A 410 -23.17 12.54 24.60
N VAL A 411 -23.78 13.70 24.33
CA VAL A 411 -23.32 14.58 23.24
C VAL A 411 -21.94 15.19 23.50
N PRO A 412 -21.64 15.67 24.72
CA PRO A 412 -20.30 16.14 25.09
C PRO A 412 -19.21 15.05 25.10
N ASP A 413 -19.59 13.79 24.96
CA ASP A 413 -18.68 12.64 25.01
C ASP A 413 -18.29 12.10 23.62
N ILE A 414 -18.89 12.63 22.54
CA ILE A 414 -18.66 12.17 21.17
C ILE A 414 -17.51 12.94 20.51
N ASP A 415 -16.55 12.20 19.95
CA ASP A 415 -15.40 12.74 19.21
C ASP A 415 -15.73 12.96 17.72
N VAL A 416 -16.59 12.12 17.14
CA VAL A 416 -16.98 12.18 15.72
C VAL A 416 -18.50 12.05 15.56
N TRP A 417 -19.11 13.01 14.89
CA TRP A 417 -20.52 12.99 14.52
C TRP A 417 -20.69 12.70 13.03
N ILE A 418 -21.42 11.63 12.72
CA ILE A 418 -21.80 11.28 11.34
C ILE A 418 -23.27 11.62 11.14
N LEU A 419 -23.56 12.53 10.22
CA LEU A 419 -24.90 12.96 9.85
C LEU A 419 -25.35 12.23 8.57
N ALA A 420 -25.96 11.05 8.75
CA ALA A 420 -26.60 10.27 7.68
C ALA A 420 -28.06 10.70 7.49
N LEU A 421 -28.29 12.00 7.36
CA LEU A 421 -29.62 12.62 7.33
C LEU A 421 -30.09 12.86 5.88
N PRO A 422 -31.41 13.00 5.64
CA PRO A 422 -31.90 13.48 4.35
C PRO A 422 -31.41 14.90 4.04
N ASN A 423 -31.32 15.25 2.76
CA ASN A 423 -31.01 16.61 2.34
C ASN A 423 -31.98 17.64 2.95
N GLY A 424 -31.47 18.82 3.28
CA GLY A 424 -32.18 19.93 3.93
C GLY A 424 -32.20 19.86 5.46
N HIS A 425 -31.52 18.87 6.06
CA HIS A 425 -31.51 18.66 7.51
C HIS A 425 -30.15 18.89 8.16
N CYS A 426 -29.03 18.68 7.44
CA CYS A 426 -27.71 18.67 8.06
C CYS A 426 -27.43 19.99 8.80
N GLU A 427 -27.73 21.13 8.19
CA GLU A 427 -27.45 22.44 8.77
C GLU A 427 -28.11 22.66 10.14
N LYS A 428 -29.37 22.23 10.30
CA LYS A 428 -30.09 22.34 11.58
C LYS A 428 -29.42 21.51 12.66
N TYR A 429 -29.01 20.28 12.34
CA TYR A 429 -28.34 19.40 13.28
C TYR A 429 -26.92 19.86 13.61
N ALA A 430 -26.16 20.31 12.61
CA ALA A 430 -24.82 20.84 12.80
C ALA A 430 -24.84 22.09 13.70
N ASN A 431 -25.83 22.98 13.54
CA ASN A 431 -25.97 24.18 14.38
C ASN A 431 -26.27 23.84 15.84
N VAL A 432 -27.18 22.89 16.10
CA VAL A 432 -27.49 22.46 17.47
C VAL A 432 -26.33 21.68 18.08
N LEU A 433 -25.61 20.87 17.29
CA LEU A 433 -24.40 20.19 17.75
C LEU A 433 -23.28 21.20 18.08
N ALA A 434 -23.16 22.31 17.36
CA ALA A 434 -22.08 23.28 17.59
C ALA A 434 -22.07 23.85 19.02
N SER A 435 -23.24 23.97 19.68
CA SER A 435 -23.36 24.46 21.05
C SER A 435 -23.27 23.38 22.13
N ALA A 436 -23.43 22.11 21.78
CA ALA A 436 -23.51 20.99 22.73
C ALA A 436 -22.32 20.00 22.63
N LYS A 437 -21.66 19.92 21.46
CA LYS A 437 -20.58 18.97 21.22
C LYS A 437 -19.29 19.39 21.91
N LYS A 438 -18.43 18.41 22.17
CA LYS A 438 -17.07 18.62 22.65
C LYS A 438 -16.26 19.49 21.66
N ALA A 439 -15.42 20.37 22.22
CA ALA A 439 -14.51 21.17 21.43
C ALA A 439 -13.57 20.28 20.62
N GLY A 440 -13.41 20.57 19.32
CA GLY A 440 -12.60 19.76 18.42
C GLY A 440 -13.28 18.53 17.83
N SER A 441 -14.53 18.19 18.21
CA SER A 441 -15.24 17.08 17.58
C SER A 441 -15.43 17.29 16.08
N ILE A 442 -15.22 16.25 15.30
CA ILE A 442 -15.41 16.25 13.85
C ILE A 442 -16.90 16.03 13.55
N VAL A 443 -17.43 16.75 12.57
CA VAL A 443 -18.78 16.54 12.03
C VAL A 443 -18.65 16.23 10.54
N ILE A 444 -19.21 15.10 10.11
CA ILE A 444 -19.27 14.72 8.70
C ILE A 444 -20.72 14.65 8.22
N ASP A 445 -21.00 15.33 7.12
CA ASP A 445 -22.28 15.32 6.43
C ASP A 445 -22.26 14.31 5.27
N LEU A 446 -23.17 13.34 5.28
CA LEU A 446 -23.34 12.40 4.16
C LEU A 446 -24.35 12.89 3.12
N SER A 447 -25.14 13.91 3.46
CA SER A 447 -26.09 14.54 2.55
C SER A 447 -25.37 15.45 1.55
N ALA A 448 -26.13 16.15 0.71
CA ALA A 448 -25.57 17.11 -0.23
C ALA A 448 -25.48 18.54 0.31
N ASP A 449 -25.97 18.78 1.53
CA ASP A 449 -26.23 20.13 2.07
C ASP A 449 -24.95 20.97 2.21
N GLN A 450 -23.82 20.34 2.55
CA GLN A 450 -22.56 21.05 2.81
C GLN A 450 -21.53 20.92 1.68
N ARG A 451 -21.84 20.19 0.59
CA ARG A 451 -20.87 19.90 -0.50
C ARG A 451 -20.45 21.10 -1.34
N PHE A 452 -21.08 22.26 -1.12
CA PHE A 452 -20.88 23.50 -1.88
C PHE A 452 -20.40 24.66 -0.99
N LYS A 453 -20.07 24.40 0.27
CA LYS A 453 -19.69 25.44 1.23
C LYS A 453 -18.20 25.36 1.53
N ASP A 454 -17.49 26.48 1.34
CA ASP A 454 -16.06 26.59 1.63
C ASP A 454 -15.69 26.34 3.11
N SER A 455 -16.67 26.49 4.01
CA SER A 455 -16.49 26.20 5.44
C SER A 455 -16.45 24.71 5.77
N TRP A 456 -16.75 23.83 4.81
CA TRP A 456 -16.69 22.38 4.93
C TRP A 456 -15.68 21.82 3.95
N VAL A 457 -14.76 20.98 4.43
CA VAL A 457 -13.78 20.33 3.55
C VAL A 457 -14.48 19.24 2.75
N TYR A 458 -14.40 19.30 1.42
CA TYR A 458 -14.98 18.28 0.55
C TYR A 458 -14.17 16.99 0.62
N GLY A 459 -14.77 15.89 1.06
CA GLY A 459 -14.07 14.68 1.50
C GLY A 459 -13.72 13.69 0.39
N LEU A 460 -12.95 14.12 -0.62
CA LEU A 460 -12.38 13.26 -1.67
C LEU A 460 -10.83 13.20 -1.54
N PRO A 461 -10.26 12.28 -0.74
CA PRO A 461 -8.82 12.23 -0.46
C PRO A 461 -7.92 12.13 -1.71
N GLU A 462 -8.43 11.50 -2.77
CA GLU A 462 -7.73 11.30 -4.03
C GLU A 462 -7.48 12.60 -4.81
N THR A 463 -8.20 13.68 -4.47
CA THR A 463 -7.95 15.01 -5.04
C THR A 463 -6.60 15.56 -4.55
N PRO A 464 -5.73 16.06 -5.45
CA PRO A 464 -4.41 16.59 -5.08
C PRO A 464 -4.49 17.65 -3.96
N GLY A 465 -3.66 17.47 -2.92
CA GLY A 465 -3.60 18.37 -1.76
C GLY A 465 -4.75 18.26 -0.76
N ASN A 466 -5.81 17.50 -1.07
CA ASN A 466 -7.02 17.48 -0.24
C ASN A 466 -6.83 16.75 1.10
N ARG A 467 -5.93 15.76 1.16
CA ARG A 467 -5.54 15.09 2.41
C ARG A 467 -4.99 16.06 3.47
N ASP A 468 -4.27 17.09 3.05
CA ASP A 468 -3.72 18.09 3.97
C ASP A 468 -4.82 18.97 4.58
N GLN A 469 -5.89 19.24 3.82
CA GLN A 469 -7.08 19.93 4.30
C GLN A 469 -7.86 19.05 5.29
N LEU A 470 -8.07 17.77 4.94
CA LEU A 470 -8.76 16.81 5.79
C LEU A 470 -8.11 16.61 7.15
N ARG A 471 -6.77 16.57 7.24
CA ARG A 471 -6.05 16.46 8.53
C ARG A 471 -6.34 17.61 9.51
N LYS A 472 -6.85 18.73 9.03
CA LYS A 472 -7.19 19.92 9.83
C LYS A 472 -8.71 20.12 9.94
N ALA A 473 -9.50 19.27 9.29
CA ALA A 473 -10.93 19.47 9.15
C ALA A 473 -11.69 19.06 10.41
N THR A 474 -12.56 19.95 10.89
CA THR A 474 -13.58 19.61 11.89
C THR A 474 -14.97 19.48 11.28
N HIS A 475 -15.13 19.89 10.02
CA HIS A 475 -16.38 19.85 9.26
C HIS A 475 -16.08 19.30 7.86
N ILE A 476 -16.67 18.16 7.52
CA ILE A 476 -16.37 17.41 6.30
C ILE A 476 -17.66 17.14 5.53
N ALA A 477 -17.70 17.53 4.25
CA ALA A 477 -18.80 17.21 3.36
C ALA A 477 -18.43 15.96 2.56
N ASN A 478 -19.11 14.84 2.80
CA ASN A 478 -18.81 13.60 2.11
C ASN A 478 -19.32 13.65 0.66
N PRO A 479 -18.52 13.26 -0.34
CA PRO A 479 -18.94 13.17 -1.73
C PRO A 479 -20.19 12.31 -1.95
N GLY A 480 -20.95 12.66 -2.99
CA GLY A 480 -22.03 11.83 -3.50
C GLY A 480 -21.51 10.60 -4.25
N CYS A 481 -22.31 9.54 -4.31
CA CYS A 481 -21.89 8.28 -4.90
C CYS A 481 -21.53 8.41 -6.39
N TYR A 482 -22.42 8.94 -7.23
CA TYR A 482 -22.10 9.20 -8.63
C TYR A 482 -20.99 10.23 -8.80
N ALA A 483 -20.97 11.26 -7.94
CA ALA A 483 -19.94 12.29 -8.00
C ALA A 483 -18.55 11.72 -7.73
N THR A 484 -18.42 10.77 -6.80
CA THR A 484 -17.17 10.07 -6.50
C THR A 484 -16.64 9.38 -7.76
N GLY A 485 -17.44 8.51 -8.39
CA GLY A 485 -17.02 7.78 -9.58
C GLY A 485 -16.73 8.69 -10.78
N ALA A 486 -17.50 9.77 -10.95
CA ALA A 486 -17.34 10.72 -12.05
C ALA A 486 -16.06 11.56 -11.90
N GLN A 487 -15.80 12.07 -10.70
CA GLN A 487 -14.57 12.81 -10.40
C GLN A 487 -13.33 11.93 -10.58
N LEU A 488 -13.36 10.69 -10.07
CA LEU A 488 -12.25 9.76 -10.27
C LEU A 488 -12.00 9.43 -11.75
N GLY A 489 -13.03 9.45 -12.60
CA GLY A 489 -12.87 9.26 -14.03
C GLY A 489 -12.39 10.50 -14.81
N LEU A 490 -12.42 11.69 -14.21
CA LEU A 490 -12.12 12.96 -14.88
C LEU A 490 -10.86 13.66 -14.34
N LEU A 491 -10.54 13.48 -13.06
CA LEU A 491 -9.39 14.09 -12.39
C LEU A 491 -8.06 13.92 -13.16
N PRO A 492 -7.71 12.73 -13.71
CA PRO A 492 -6.47 12.56 -14.46
C PRO A 492 -6.41 13.42 -15.73
N LEU A 493 -7.57 13.70 -16.37
CA LEU A 493 -7.65 14.52 -17.57
C LEU A 493 -7.52 16.02 -17.28
N LEU A 494 -7.78 16.43 -16.04
CA LEU A 494 -7.61 17.82 -15.57
C LEU A 494 -6.17 18.09 -15.10
N GLY A 495 -5.40 17.05 -14.80
CA GLY A 495 -4.03 17.15 -14.30
C GLY A 495 -3.96 17.58 -12.83
N GLY A 496 -2.93 18.34 -12.47
CA GLY A 496 -2.78 18.95 -11.13
C GLY A 496 -1.92 18.17 -10.13
N LYS A 497 -1.41 16.98 -10.49
CA LYS A 497 -0.29 16.35 -9.76
C LYS A 497 1.03 16.79 -10.38
N PRO A 498 2.09 17.09 -9.58
CA PRO A 498 3.41 17.47 -10.11
C PRO A 498 4.01 16.43 -11.08
N THR A 499 3.63 15.17 -10.93
CA THR A 499 4.14 14.02 -11.67
C THR A 499 3.33 13.71 -12.94
N VAL A 500 2.25 14.44 -13.22
CA VAL A 500 1.34 14.15 -14.35
C VAL A 500 1.29 15.35 -15.28
N SER A 501 1.68 15.12 -16.54
CA SER A 501 1.66 16.11 -17.61
C SER A 501 0.28 16.72 -17.80
N GLY A 502 0.24 18.06 -17.92
CA GLY A 502 -0.84 18.98 -18.35
C GLY A 502 -2.29 18.48 -18.56
N SER A 503 -3.27 19.35 -18.26
CA SER A 503 -4.70 19.14 -18.58
C SER A 503 -4.92 18.71 -20.04
N LEU A 504 -5.48 17.51 -20.23
CA LEU A 504 -5.86 16.94 -21.54
C LEU A 504 -7.32 17.23 -21.91
N LEU A 505 -8.17 17.59 -20.95
CA LEU A 505 -9.59 17.82 -21.18
C LEU A 505 -9.83 19.14 -21.94
N ASP A 506 -10.61 19.10 -23.03
CA ASP A 506 -11.14 20.30 -23.68
C ASP A 506 -12.38 20.82 -22.93
N GLU A 507 -12.17 21.75 -22.02
CA GLU A 507 -13.20 22.31 -21.15
C GLU A 507 -14.29 23.11 -21.89
N ARG A 508 -14.11 23.41 -23.19
CA ARG A 508 -15.14 24.04 -24.04
C ARG A 508 -16.30 23.07 -24.32
N ILE A 509 -16.03 21.77 -24.26
CA ILE A 509 -17.01 20.71 -24.50
C ILE A 509 -17.15 19.90 -23.20
N PRO A 510 -18.21 20.16 -22.42
CA PRO A 510 -18.45 19.48 -21.15
C PRO A 510 -18.46 17.95 -21.28
N PRO A 511 -17.76 17.21 -20.39
CA PRO A 511 -17.92 15.77 -20.30
C PRO A 511 -19.38 15.35 -20.08
N HIS A 512 -19.79 14.30 -20.78
CA HIS A 512 -21.08 13.65 -20.58
C HIS A 512 -20.91 12.38 -19.76
N VAL A 513 -21.65 12.28 -18.66
CA VAL A 513 -21.60 11.18 -17.71
C VAL A 513 -22.96 10.49 -17.69
N PHE A 514 -23.00 9.28 -18.24
CA PHE A 514 -24.16 8.40 -18.14
C PHE A 514 -23.97 7.46 -16.95
N GLY A 515 -24.90 7.44 -16.01
CA GLY A 515 -24.76 6.69 -14.77
C GLY A 515 -25.88 5.70 -14.53
N VAL A 516 -25.53 4.50 -14.07
CA VAL A 516 -26.47 3.44 -13.65
C VAL A 516 -26.17 3.03 -12.23
N SER A 517 -27.17 3.02 -11.35
CA SER A 517 -27.03 2.51 -9.98
C SER A 517 -27.97 1.35 -9.71
N GLY A 518 -27.60 0.58 -8.69
CA GLY A 518 -28.54 -0.33 -8.04
C GLY A 518 -29.58 0.44 -7.23
N TYR A 519 -30.73 -0.18 -6.99
CA TYR A 519 -31.88 0.48 -6.38
C TYR A 519 -31.68 0.89 -4.91
N SER A 520 -30.61 0.44 -4.24
CA SER A 520 -30.21 0.95 -2.92
C SER A 520 -29.86 2.45 -2.95
N GLY A 521 -29.48 3.00 -4.10
CA GLY A 521 -29.20 4.43 -4.28
C GLY A 521 -30.43 5.32 -4.07
N ALA A 522 -31.65 4.79 -4.22
CA ALA A 522 -32.90 5.50 -3.92
C ALA A 522 -33.26 5.50 -2.42
N GLY A 523 -32.45 4.84 -1.58
CA GLY A 523 -32.64 4.79 -0.13
C GLY A 523 -33.82 3.93 0.31
N THR A 524 -34.23 4.11 1.56
CA THR A 524 -35.27 3.30 2.24
C THR A 524 -36.67 3.91 2.18
N GLY A 525 -36.82 5.11 1.62
CA GLY A 525 -38.14 5.72 1.39
C GLY A 525 -38.82 5.11 0.16
N ILE A 526 -40.13 4.90 0.20
CA ILE A 526 -40.88 4.31 -0.91
C ILE A 526 -40.76 5.20 -2.16
N SER A 527 -40.28 4.65 -3.27
CA SER A 527 -40.22 5.33 -4.57
C SER A 527 -40.32 4.34 -5.73
N ASN A 528 -40.55 4.83 -6.95
CA ASN A 528 -40.50 3.98 -8.14
C ASN A 528 -39.09 3.42 -8.38
N ALA A 529 -38.05 4.20 -8.04
CA ALA A 529 -36.65 3.84 -8.23
C ALA A 529 -36.16 2.72 -7.28
N ASN A 530 -36.94 2.34 -6.26
CA ASN A 530 -36.67 1.16 -5.43
C ASN A 530 -37.83 0.16 -5.38
N ASN A 531 -38.77 0.24 -6.32
CA ASN A 531 -39.85 -0.71 -6.43
C ASN A 531 -39.41 -1.90 -7.31
N PRO A 532 -39.25 -3.12 -6.75
CA PRO A 532 -38.81 -4.27 -7.54
C PRO A 532 -39.73 -4.61 -8.71
N ARG A 533 -41.04 -4.33 -8.60
CA ARG A 533 -41.99 -4.57 -9.68
C ARG A 533 -41.81 -3.59 -10.84
N MET A 534 -41.43 -2.35 -10.57
CA MET A 534 -41.16 -1.35 -11.60
C MET A 534 -39.81 -1.61 -12.29
N LEU A 535 -38.85 -2.17 -11.56
CA LEU A 535 -37.50 -2.44 -12.04
C LEU A 535 -37.37 -3.79 -12.75
N ALA A 536 -38.27 -4.74 -12.49
CA ALA A 536 -38.28 -6.04 -13.16
C ALA A 536 -38.26 -5.86 -14.68
N ASP A 537 -37.27 -6.47 -15.34
CA ASP A 537 -37.02 -6.38 -16.78
C ASP A 537 -36.97 -4.94 -17.33
N ASN A 538 -36.55 -3.99 -16.50
CA ASN A 538 -36.60 -2.57 -16.80
C ASN A 538 -35.31 -1.82 -16.44
N PHE A 539 -35.16 -0.63 -17.00
CA PHE A 539 -34.05 0.28 -16.75
C PHE A 539 -34.58 1.72 -16.81
N MET A 540 -34.48 2.48 -15.71
CA MET A 540 -35.25 3.71 -15.54
C MET A 540 -34.38 4.95 -15.41
N ALA A 541 -34.56 5.91 -16.32
CA ALA A 541 -34.00 7.26 -16.20
C ALA A 541 -34.72 8.07 -15.12
N TYR A 542 -34.01 8.99 -14.47
CA TYR A 542 -34.63 9.97 -13.58
C TYR A 542 -33.80 11.24 -13.52
N LYS A 543 -34.45 12.41 -13.40
CA LYS A 543 -33.78 13.72 -13.21
C LYS A 543 -32.54 13.92 -14.11
N SER A 544 -32.66 13.63 -15.40
CA SER A 544 -31.55 13.64 -16.36
C SER A 544 -30.97 15.03 -16.69
N VAL A 545 -31.51 16.10 -16.08
CA VAL A 545 -31.02 17.48 -16.17
C VAL A 545 -31.17 18.11 -14.79
N GLY A 546 -30.18 18.90 -14.36
CA GLY A 546 -30.22 19.57 -13.06
C GLY A 546 -30.13 18.62 -11.86
N HIS A 547 -29.55 17.44 -12.08
CA HIS A 547 -29.29 16.50 -10.99
C HIS A 547 -28.23 17.07 -10.04
N ILE A 548 -28.34 16.83 -8.74
CA ILE A 548 -27.40 17.39 -7.76
C ILE A 548 -25.94 16.97 -8.02
N HIS A 549 -25.71 15.72 -8.41
CA HIS A 549 -24.38 15.24 -8.81
C HIS A 549 -23.82 15.95 -10.05
N GLU A 550 -24.65 16.47 -10.96
CA GLU A 550 -24.18 17.29 -12.08
C GLU A 550 -23.55 18.58 -11.56
N HIS A 551 -24.26 19.26 -10.66
CA HIS A 551 -23.80 20.50 -10.03
C HIS A 551 -22.60 20.25 -9.12
N GLU A 552 -22.61 19.17 -8.34
CA GLU A 552 -21.54 18.79 -7.42
C GLU A 552 -20.23 18.54 -8.16
N VAL A 553 -20.24 17.65 -9.17
CA VAL A 553 -19.03 17.36 -9.96
C VAL A 553 -18.56 18.61 -10.68
N SER A 554 -19.48 19.40 -11.24
CA SER A 554 -19.11 20.62 -11.95
C SER A 554 -18.42 21.64 -11.04
N HIS A 555 -18.96 21.82 -9.83
CA HIS A 555 -18.44 22.74 -8.83
C HIS A 555 -17.06 22.28 -8.32
N GLN A 556 -16.92 21.00 -7.96
CA GLN A 556 -15.71 20.47 -7.34
C GLN A 556 -14.54 20.34 -8.33
N LEU A 557 -14.81 20.08 -9.61
CA LEU A 557 -13.78 20.02 -10.64
C LEU A 557 -13.47 21.38 -11.27
N GLY A 558 -14.29 22.41 -11.04
CA GLY A 558 -14.20 23.70 -11.73
C GLY A 558 -14.51 23.63 -13.23
N THR A 559 -15.01 22.50 -13.73
CA THR A 559 -15.36 22.29 -15.15
C THR A 559 -16.80 21.76 -15.25
N ALA A 560 -17.59 22.28 -16.19
CA ALA A 560 -18.98 21.83 -16.33
C ALA A 560 -19.05 20.37 -16.81
N VAL A 561 -19.99 19.60 -16.26
CA VAL A 561 -20.35 18.26 -16.76
C VAL A 561 -21.85 18.16 -17.05
N ARG A 562 -22.25 17.12 -17.80
CA ARG A 562 -23.64 16.78 -18.08
C ARG A 562 -23.92 15.36 -17.57
N PHE A 563 -24.90 15.19 -16.69
CA PHE A 563 -25.11 13.92 -16.00
C PHE A 563 -26.52 13.34 -16.21
N MET A 564 -26.58 12.07 -16.61
CA MET A 564 -27.83 11.36 -16.90
C MET A 564 -27.93 10.08 -16.04
N PRO A 565 -28.58 10.13 -14.86
CA PRO A 565 -28.68 8.97 -13.98
C PRO A 565 -29.86 8.06 -14.35
N HIS A 566 -29.62 6.77 -14.09
CA HIS A 566 -30.56 5.69 -14.26
C HIS A 566 -30.43 4.69 -13.12
N VAL A 567 -31.49 3.89 -12.91
CA VAL A 567 -31.53 2.82 -11.92
C VAL A 567 -31.88 1.48 -12.59
N ALA A 568 -31.25 0.41 -12.10
CA ALA A 568 -31.33 -0.94 -12.63
C ALA A 568 -31.79 -1.96 -11.56
N PRO A 569 -32.25 -3.17 -11.95
CA PRO A 569 -32.84 -4.17 -11.05
C PRO A 569 -31.83 -4.98 -10.23
N PHE A 570 -30.74 -4.36 -9.78
CA PHE A 570 -29.80 -4.95 -8.83
C PHE A 570 -29.70 -4.08 -7.58
N PHE A 571 -29.29 -4.65 -6.44
CA PHE A 571 -29.33 -3.93 -5.17
C PHE A 571 -28.31 -2.80 -5.07
N GLN A 572 -27.03 -3.07 -5.34
CA GLN A 572 -25.93 -2.12 -5.11
C GLN A 572 -24.86 -2.17 -6.20
N GLY A 573 -24.11 -1.09 -6.31
CA GLY A 573 -23.12 -0.83 -7.35
C GLY A 573 -23.53 0.33 -8.26
N ILE A 574 -22.53 0.96 -8.88
CA ILE A 574 -22.67 2.00 -9.90
C ILE A 574 -21.79 1.67 -11.10
N HIS A 575 -22.33 1.93 -12.29
CA HIS A 575 -21.60 2.02 -13.55
C HIS A 575 -21.69 3.46 -14.08
N LEU A 576 -20.57 4.02 -14.51
CA LEU A 576 -20.49 5.30 -15.18
C LEU A 576 -19.79 5.13 -16.51
N THR A 577 -20.45 5.59 -17.58
CA THR A 577 -19.82 5.80 -18.89
C THR A 577 -19.55 7.29 -19.03
N ILE A 578 -18.27 7.66 -19.05
CA ILE A 578 -17.81 9.05 -19.11
C ILE A 578 -17.27 9.29 -20.51
N SER A 579 -17.94 10.16 -21.28
CA SER A 579 -17.49 10.62 -22.59
C SER A 579 -16.94 12.03 -22.47
N ALA A 580 -15.64 12.19 -22.73
CA ALA A 580 -14.92 13.45 -22.61
C ALA A 580 -14.25 13.82 -23.94
N GLN A 581 -14.23 15.11 -24.25
CA GLN A 581 -13.48 15.63 -25.39
C GLN A 581 -12.05 15.96 -24.95
N LEU A 582 -11.05 15.42 -25.64
CA LEU A 582 -9.65 15.79 -25.40
C LEU A 582 -9.28 17.00 -26.25
N LYS A 583 -8.27 17.75 -25.79
CA LYS A 583 -7.59 18.79 -26.57
C LYS A 583 -6.91 18.16 -27.79
N GLU A 584 -6.70 18.98 -28.81
CA GLU A 584 -6.01 18.58 -30.04
C GLU A 584 -4.63 17.98 -29.72
N GLY A 585 -4.39 16.78 -30.25
CA GLY A 585 -3.19 15.99 -29.98
C GLY A 585 -3.30 14.59 -30.57
N THR A 586 -2.18 13.87 -30.60
CA THR A 586 -2.14 12.46 -31.01
C THR A 586 -1.98 11.60 -29.78
N TRP A 587 -3.04 10.84 -29.43
CA TRP A 587 -3.08 10.00 -28.24
C TRP A 587 -3.43 8.56 -28.61
N SER A 588 -3.00 7.63 -27.79
CA SER A 588 -3.42 6.23 -27.80
C SER A 588 -4.14 5.87 -26.51
N GLU A 589 -5.02 4.86 -26.58
CA GLU A 589 -5.70 4.32 -25.39
C GLU A 589 -4.71 3.84 -24.33
N LYS A 590 -3.54 3.33 -24.76
CA LYS A 590 -2.48 2.88 -23.86
C LYS A 590 -1.86 4.04 -23.09
N GLU A 591 -1.52 5.14 -23.76
CA GLU A 591 -0.99 6.34 -23.11
C GLU A 591 -2.01 6.94 -22.12
N ILE A 592 -3.30 6.93 -22.47
CA ILE A 592 -4.37 7.38 -21.58
C ILE A 592 -4.52 6.46 -20.37
N ALA A 593 -4.44 5.14 -20.57
CA ALA A 593 -4.45 4.20 -19.45
C ALA A 593 -3.23 4.37 -18.53
N GLU A 594 -2.04 4.62 -19.09
CA GLU A 594 -0.81 4.93 -18.35
C GLU A 594 -0.94 6.22 -17.54
N LEU A 595 -1.50 7.29 -18.13
CA LEU A 595 -1.83 8.52 -17.42
C LEU A 595 -2.70 8.26 -16.18
N PHE A 596 -3.75 7.45 -16.31
CA PHE A 596 -4.61 7.11 -15.17
C PHE A 596 -3.87 6.29 -14.11
N ARG A 597 -3.03 5.33 -14.53
CA ARG A 597 -2.21 4.53 -13.60
C ARG A 597 -1.20 5.40 -12.84
N GLU A 598 -0.55 6.33 -13.53
CA GLU A 598 0.39 7.28 -12.93
C GLU A 598 -0.33 8.24 -11.97
N TYR A 599 -1.48 8.77 -12.38
CA TYR A 599 -2.27 9.66 -11.53
C TYR A 599 -2.74 8.97 -10.25
N TYR A 600 -3.19 7.72 -10.34
CA TYR A 600 -3.65 6.93 -9.19
C TYR A 600 -2.57 6.04 -8.57
N ALA A 601 -1.31 6.25 -8.90
CA ALA A 601 -0.21 5.53 -8.28
C ALA A 601 -0.21 5.76 -6.76
N GLY A 602 -0.27 4.67 -5.99
CA GLY A 602 -0.34 4.69 -4.53
C GLY A 602 -1.75 4.86 -3.93
N GLU A 603 -2.79 5.04 -4.75
CA GLU A 603 -4.17 5.18 -4.30
C GLU A 603 -4.82 3.80 -4.11
N GLN A 604 -4.77 3.23 -2.90
CA GLN A 604 -5.16 1.82 -2.65
C GLN A 604 -6.62 1.49 -2.99
N LEU A 605 -7.51 2.49 -2.93
CA LEU A 605 -8.94 2.33 -3.21
C LEU A 605 -9.33 2.80 -4.62
N VAL A 606 -8.37 2.99 -5.52
CA VAL A 606 -8.61 3.22 -6.94
C VAL A 606 -7.83 2.20 -7.76
N ARG A 607 -8.53 1.41 -8.57
CA ARG A 607 -7.94 0.44 -9.48
C ARG A 607 -8.06 0.95 -10.91
N VAL A 608 -6.98 0.84 -11.67
CA VAL A 608 -6.96 1.18 -13.10
C VAL A 608 -6.62 -0.08 -13.88
N GLN A 609 -7.47 -0.43 -14.85
CA GLN A 609 -7.31 -1.62 -15.69
C GLN A 609 -7.63 -1.31 -17.15
N GLU A 610 -7.19 -2.16 -18.07
CA GLU A 610 -7.48 -1.99 -19.50
C GLU A 610 -8.91 -2.43 -19.84
N ALA A 611 -9.33 -3.58 -19.31
CA ALA A 611 -10.66 -4.13 -19.56
C ALA A 611 -11.78 -3.23 -19.01
N ILE A 612 -12.96 -3.29 -19.64
CA ILE A 612 -14.17 -2.65 -19.12
C ILE A 612 -14.51 -3.27 -17.76
N PRO A 613 -14.54 -2.48 -16.67
CA PRO A 613 -14.94 -3.00 -15.37
C PRO A 613 -16.45 -3.24 -15.31
N HIS A 614 -16.88 -4.17 -14.47
CA HIS A 614 -18.29 -4.51 -14.29
C HIS A 614 -18.77 -4.22 -12.87
N VAL A 615 -20.03 -3.77 -12.75
CA VAL A 615 -20.67 -3.47 -11.47
C VAL A 615 -20.56 -4.60 -10.46
N LYS A 616 -20.71 -5.86 -10.90
CA LYS A 616 -20.65 -7.04 -10.03
C LYS A 616 -19.30 -7.21 -9.32
N ASP A 617 -18.22 -6.75 -9.93
CA ASP A 617 -16.86 -6.92 -9.42
C ASP A 617 -16.52 -5.83 -8.38
N ASN A 618 -17.23 -4.69 -8.44
CA ASN A 618 -17.08 -3.57 -7.52
C ASN A 618 -18.17 -3.50 -6.45
N ALA A 619 -19.33 -4.10 -6.65
CA ALA A 619 -20.36 -4.21 -5.62
C ALA A 619 -19.78 -4.87 -4.37
N ARG A 620 -20.04 -4.28 -3.19
CA ARG A 620 -19.50 -4.67 -1.88
C ARG A 620 -17.99 -4.54 -1.75
N SER A 621 -17.36 -3.76 -2.63
CA SER A 621 -15.95 -3.44 -2.52
C SER A 621 -15.73 -2.00 -2.07
N HIS A 622 -14.65 -1.78 -1.32
CA HIS A 622 -14.22 -0.47 -0.85
C HIS A 622 -13.57 0.40 -1.93
N HIS A 623 -13.27 -0.16 -3.11
CA HIS A 623 -12.51 0.53 -4.16
C HIS A 623 -13.39 0.93 -5.36
N ALA A 624 -12.90 1.93 -6.10
CA ALA A 624 -13.35 2.26 -7.44
C ALA A 624 -12.49 1.53 -8.48
N THR A 625 -13.08 1.17 -9.62
CA THR A 625 -12.34 0.63 -10.77
C THR A 625 -12.61 1.47 -12.00
N LEU A 626 -11.53 1.95 -12.62
CA LEU A 626 -11.49 2.72 -13.86
C LEU A 626 -10.91 1.86 -14.98
N GLY A 627 -11.51 1.87 -16.17
CA GLY A 627 -10.99 1.12 -17.31
C GLY A 627 -11.83 1.26 -18.57
N GLY A 628 -11.60 0.38 -19.54
CA GLY A 628 -12.34 0.41 -20.80
C GLY A 628 -12.10 1.68 -21.61
N PHE A 629 -10.84 2.16 -21.63
CA PHE A 629 -10.45 3.36 -22.35
C PHE A 629 -10.64 3.16 -23.85
N GLN A 630 -11.52 3.96 -24.46
CA GLN A 630 -11.80 3.92 -25.89
C GLN A 630 -11.66 5.30 -26.49
N LEU A 631 -10.76 5.45 -27.47
CA LEU A 631 -10.46 6.75 -28.08
C LEU A 631 -10.88 6.77 -29.54
N ASP A 632 -11.78 7.68 -29.87
CA ASP A 632 -12.02 8.10 -31.24
C ASP A 632 -10.89 9.06 -31.66
N LYS A 633 -9.97 8.56 -32.49
CA LYS A 633 -8.77 9.31 -32.92
C LYS A 633 -9.10 10.43 -33.90
N ASP A 634 -10.22 10.33 -34.62
CA ASP A 634 -10.61 11.33 -35.62
C ASP A 634 -11.24 12.54 -34.95
N THR A 635 -12.01 12.31 -33.88
CA THR A 635 -12.68 13.40 -33.15
C THR A 635 -11.98 13.81 -31.86
N GLY A 636 -11.04 13.00 -31.33
CA GLY A 636 -10.43 13.20 -30.01
C GLY A 636 -11.37 12.88 -28.84
N ARG A 637 -12.45 12.11 -29.08
CA ARG A 637 -13.43 11.75 -28.04
C ARG A 637 -12.98 10.52 -27.29
N LEU A 638 -12.76 10.67 -25.99
CA LEU A 638 -12.40 9.59 -25.07
C LEU A 638 -13.64 9.09 -24.32
N VAL A 639 -13.79 7.77 -24.22
CA VAL A 639 -14.71 7.13 -23.29
C VAL A 639 -13.92 6.39 -22.22
N VAL A 640 -14.30 6.61 -20.95
CA VAL A 640 -13.77 5.89 -19.77
C VAL A 640 -14.93 5.32 -18.97
N ILE A 641 -14.77 4.10 -18.49
CA ILE A 641 -15.74 3.46 -17.61
C ILE A 641 -15.26 3.53 -16.17
N SER A 642 -16.15 3.94 -15.27
CA SER A 642 -15.91 3.97 -13.83
C SER A 642 -16.98 3.15 -13.11
N THR A 643 -16.56 2.23 -12.23
CA THR A 643 -17.47 1.42 -11.42
C THR A 643 -17.10 1.53 -9.95
N ILE A 644 -18.10 1.66 -9.09
CA ILE A 644 -17.94 1.77 -7.63
C ILE A 644 -19.08 1.05 -6.92
N ASP A 645 -18.93 0.74 -5.64
CA ASP A 645 -20.10 0.47 -4.79
C ASP A 645 -20.71 1.80 -4.29
N ASN A 646 -22.02 1.97 -4.45
CA ASN A 646 -22.71 3.23 -4.09
C ASN A 646 -22.93 3.41 -2.59
N LEU A 647 -22.92 2.34 -1.80
CA LEU A 647 -23.10 2.38 -0.34
C LEU A 647 -21.74 2.43 0.38
N LEU A 648 -20.70 1.83 -0.20
CA LEU A 648 -19.34 1.80 0.32
C LEU A 648 -18.49 2.94 -0.25
N LYS A 649 -17.73 2.73 -1.33
CA LYS A 649 -16.83 3.76 -1.89
C LYS A 649 -17.57 5.04 -2.25
N GLY A 650 -18.84 4.96 -2.63
CA GLY A 650 -19.70 6.11 -2.90
C GLY A 650 -20.32 6.78 -1.66
N ALA A 651 -20.13 6.24 -0.45
CA ALA A 651 -20.66 6.82 0.79
C ALA A 651 -19.90 6.39 2.05
N ALA A 652 -20.17 5.20 2.62
CA ALA A 652 -19.69 4.81 3.95
C ALA A 652 -18.16 4.63 4.03
N THR A 653 -17.55 3.99 3.03
CA THR A 653 -16.08 3.87 2.96
C THR A 653 -15.42 5.23 2.82
N GLN A 654 -15.98 6.09 1.98
CA GLN A 654 -15.50 7.47 1.81
C GLN A 654 -15.55 8.23 3.14
N ALA A 655 -16.64 8.07 3.90
CA ALA A 655 -16.80 8.69 5.20
C ALA A 655 -15.73 8.21 6.20
N ILE A 656 -15.46 6.91 6.24
CA ILE A 656 -14.41 6.34 7.11
C ILE A 656 -13.01 6.78 6.67
N GLN A 657 -12.68 6.82 5.37
CA GLN A 657 -11.41 7.38 4.89
C GLN A 657 -11.23 8.83 5.39
N ASN A 658 -12.27 9.65 5.23
CA ASN A 658 -12.25 11.05 5.66
C ASN A 658 -12.05 11.19 7.18
N ILE A 659 -12.76 10.38 7.96
CA ILE A 659 -12.64 10.35 9.43
C ILE A 659 -11.22 9.92 9.83
N ASN A 660 -10.68 8.87 9.20
CA ASN A 660 -9.34 8.36 9.51
C ASN A 660 -8.29 9.44 9.27
N VAL A 661 -8.32 10.10 8.11
CA VAL A 661 -7.39 11.18 7.78
C VAL A 661 -7.52 12.35 8.76
N ALA A 662 -8.74 12.75 9.11
CA ALA A 662 -8.98 13.86 10.04
C ALA A 662 -8.54 13.55 11.49
N LEU A 663 -8.63 12.29 11.91
CA LEU A 663 -8.16 11.82 13.22
C LEU A 663 -6.66 11.49 13.25
N GLY A 664 -5.97 11.52 12.11
CA GLY A 664 -4.56 11.08 12.00
C GLY A 664 -4.37 9.56 12.11
N ILE A 665 -5.43 8.79 11.89
CA ILE A 665 -5.41 7.32 11.76
C ILE A 665 -4.96 6.98 10.33
N ASP A 666 -4.38 5.79 10.12
CA ASP A 666 -4.12 5.29 8.76
C ASP A 666 -5.42 5.27 7.95
N GLU A 667 -5.40 5.94 6.78
CA GLU A 667 -6.57 6.19 5.93
C GLU A 667 -7.36 4.91 5.63
N PHE A 668 -6.66 3.79 5.45
CA PHE A 668 -7.25 2.55 4.97
C PHE A 668 -7.65 1.60 6.10
N THR A 669 -7.57 2.04 7.36
CA THR A 669 -8.01 1.26 8.51
C THR A 669 -9.50 0.91 8.37
N ALA A 670 -9.83 -0.39 8.46
CA ALA A 670 -11.16 -0.97 8.29
C ALA A 670 -11.83 -0.80 6.91
N VAL A 671 -11.12 -0.21 5.93
CA VAL A 671 -11.64 0.00 4.56
C VAL A 671 -10.67 -0.44 3.46
N SER A 672 -9.48 -0.90 3.81
CA SER A 672 -8.70 -1.73 2.90
C SER A 672 -9.39 -3.10 2.84
N SER A 673 -9.62 -3.59 1.63
CA SER A 673 -9.95 -5.00 1.47
C SER A 673 -8.82 -5.79 2.12
N SER A 674 -9.08 -6.47 3.24
CA SER A 674 -8.52 -7.80 3.42
C SER A 674 -8.95 -8.53 2.16
N THR A 675 -8.06 -8.63 1.17
CA THR A 675 -8.26 -9.54 0.06
C THR A 675 -8.52 -10.88 0.74
N GLY A 676 -9.79 -11.31 0.69
CA GLY A 676 -10.13 -12.67 1.01
C GLY A 676 -9.22 -13.55 0.14
N CYS A 677 -8.38 -14.31 0.81
CA CYS A 677 -7.98 -15.62 0.33
C CYS A 677 -8.89 -16.62 1.02
#